data_AF-A0AB34ILP1-F1
#
_entry.id   AF-A0AB34ILP1-F1
#
_cell.length_a   1.000
_cell.length_b   1.000
_cell.length_c   1.000
_cell.angle_alpha   90.00
_cell.angle_beta   90.00
_cell.angle_gamma   90.00
#
_symmetry.space_group_name_H-M   'P 1'
#
loop_
_entity.id
_entity.type
_entity.pdbx_description
1 polymer ?
#
loop_
_entity_poly.entity_id
_entity_poly.type
_entity_poly.pdbx_seq_one_letter_code
_entity_poly.pdbx_strand_id
1 'polypeptide(L)'
;MPRRASPRALDSRRSLPAWTYALSLCTAARAEPLFATNAASHHDAFWEKLSARFLREGEARYPIPRADEIADLLPSLRGVGGLALHSFPETTVTEGQGYAMLAAGMRRDAETLRRLTVGWQGMGQGLPRAAVARPCGGCGAAGGGWQEVADVCGAPRSPCLCRTVSGAYMPGWLMPVRDMGSLGSATDGDEDAVTGIVYLAELLDSDEVREYAVKSITAFVNEDLGLADPAANSRPVPRKGEVPEALQQIFLWRGGTCWGGYDTSSPSEDRSLCIAPAYFSPGQWRMFRDYLTKYRHLVPSPHSAAELTRVLDSAITWGYNTLHRISCFNGLVSNWWSVPDQGWPWHGKLQCHNSGTPAGEYGADAARMPWRVVLDYLWYPEETQATPLFDDDGMRVGTWGAKDYANRWAAEWIARIEEQRDGRTGEAPPHGGFPPREEGVPPLRIDQLLQPLQGSEGCETVPAGFKASAWNGWGGYPVVTAFQAPLDSLAAPIRQEWLDFLADGVFPGMPTDEYYDLGQEVVVSALLGGKAWKPIHLPHHPPSPHPPPSPSPLPPPRPPMHSPPPPPCPAPREPLSSPPPPADAPPPPVEAASPRVTAVKVIRLDALPDEALPAPPREQTDPSVRLLLVSTVVALASAGMAFVVVRLRARRLVADRAGTRGAKSKGKTKRKRKKTKEEEQEETPIQQADEEDPEEMLT
;
A
#
# COMPACT_ATOMS: atom_id res chain seq x y z
N MET A 1 -56.83 -0.73 -47.26
CA MET A 1 -56.26 -1.62 -46.22
C MET A 1 -54.91 -2.12 -46.70
N PRO A 2 -53.82 -1.94 -45.93
CA PRO A 2 -52.47 -1.88 -46.46
C PRO A 2 -51.80 -3.26 -46.53
N ARG A 3 -51.06 -3.48 -47.62
CA ARG A 3 -50.09 -4.58 -47.77
C ARG A 3 -48.74 -4.11 -47.21
N ARG A 4 -48.13 -4.98 -46.40
CA ARG A 4 -46.83 -4.79 -45.74
C ARG A 4 -45.73 -4.42 -46.74
N ALA A 5 -45.00 -3.36 -46.41
CA ALA A 5 -43.74 -2.98 -47.04
C ALA A 5 -42.60 -3.91 -46.58
N SER A 6 -41.76 -4.30 -47.52
CA SER A 6 -40.51 -5.03 -47.31
C SER A 6 -39.38 -4.01 -47.04
N PRO A 7 -38.46 -4.25 -46.09
CA PRO A 7 -37.36 -3.34 -45.84
C PRO A 7 -36.27 -3.54 -46.90
N ARG A 8 -35.97 -2.46 -47.64
CA ARG A 8 -34.78 -2.35 -48.50
C ARG A 8 -33.53 -2.26 -47.61
N ALA A 9 -32.62 -3.21 -47.81
CA ALA A 9 -31.26 -3.14 -47.31
C ALA A 9 -30.53 -1.94 -47.94
N LEU A 10 -29.96 -1.08 -47.09
CA LEU A 10 -29.02 -0.04 -47.45
C LEU A 10 -27.62 -0.63 -47.39
N ASP A 11 -27.13 -1.10 -48.53
CA ASP A 11 -25.73 -1.45 -48.73
C ASP A 11 -24.93 -0.16 -48.95
N SER A 12 -24.14 0.23 -47.95
CA SER A 12 -23.22 1.37 -48.02
C SER A 12 -21.81 0.98 -47.57
N ARG A 13 -21.23 -0.04 -48.20
CA ARG A 13 -19.77 -0.24 -48.17
C ARG A 13 -19.09 0.74 -49.14
N ARG A 14 -18.84 1.97 -48.68
CA ARG A 14 -17.76 2.79 -49.24
C ARG A 14 -16.48 2.46 -48.47
N SER A 15 -15.62 1.67 -49.09
CA SER A 15 -14.24 1.47 -48.67
C SER A 15 -13.50 2.81 -48.70
N LEU A 16 -13.18 3.34 -47.53
CA LEU A 16 -12.17 4.38 -47.40
C LEU A 16 -10.79 3.76 -47.66
N PRO A 17 -9.90 4.43 -48.42
CA PRO A 17 -8.59 3.90 -48.75
C PRO A 17 -7.73 3.77 -47.49
N ALA A 18 -7.08 2.61 -47.32
CA ALA A 18 -6.23 2.21 -46.19
C ALA A 18 -4.96 3.07 -45.98
N TRP A 19 -4.85 4.23 -46.62
CA TRP A 19 -3.67 5.09 -46.58
C TRP A 19 -3.76 6.23 -45.55
N THR A 20 -4.91 6.45 -44.88
CA THR A 20 -5.05 7.46 -43.83
C THR A 20 -4.65 6.99 -42.42
N TYR A 21 -4.45 5.69 -42.20
CA TYR A 21 -3.98 5.18 -40.89
C TYR A 21 -2.45 5.12 -40.74
N ALA A 22 -1.69 5.32 -41.83
CA ALA A 22 -0.24 5.17 -41.81
C ALA A 22 0.54 6.45 -41.43
N LEU A 23 -0.11 7.62 -41.34
CA LEU A 23 0.57 8.90 -41.05
C LEU A 23 0.31 9.50 -39.66
N SER A 24 -0.47 8.84 -38.80
CA SER A 24 -0.71 9.30 -37.42
C SER A 24 0.11 8.53 -36.37
N LEU A 25 1.19 7.87 -36.78
CA LEU A 25 2.30 7.47 -35.92
C LEU A 25 3.35 8.60 -35.90
N CYS A 26 2.91 9.85 -35.75
CA CYS A 26 3.79 10.89 -35.25
C CYS A 26 4.29 10.36 -33.90
N THR A 27 5.61 10.21 -33.78
CA THR A 27 6.30 9.92 -32.53
C THR A 27 5.76 10.85 -31.46
N ALA A 28 4.79 10.39 -30.67
CA ALA A 28 4.36 11.08 -29.47
C ALA A 28 5.64 11.18 -28.65
N ALA A 29 6.22 12.38 -28.60
CA ALA A 29 7.38 12.64 -27.79
C ALA A 29 7.03 12.13 -26.39
N ARG A 30 7.85 11.20 -25.87
CA ARG A 30 7.66 10.68 -24.51
C ARG A 30 7.59 11.89 -23.60
N ALA A 31 6.42 12.11 -23.01
CA ALA A 31 6.30 13.13 -21.98
C ALA A 31 7.20 12.66 -20.84
N GLU A 32 8.29 13.39 -20.60
CA GLU A 32 9.17 13.07 -19.49
C GLU A 32 8.37 13.16 -18.18
N PRO A 33 8.61 12.25 -17.23
CA PRO A 33 8.01 12.36 -15.90
C PRO A 33 8.39 13.70 -15.29
N LEU A 34 7.44 14.32 -14.59
CA LEU A 34 7.70 15.55 -13.86
C LEU A 34 8.10 15.22 -12.42
N PHE A 35 9.05 15.99 -11.90
CA PHE A 35 9.58 15.87 -10.55
C PHE A 35 9.53 17.23 -9.88
N ALA A 36 9.08 17.26 -8.63
CA ALA A 36 9.06 18.47 -7.82
C ALA A 36 10.49 18.86 -7.44
N THR A 37 10.89 20.06 -7.81
CA THR A 37 12.25 20.62 -7.66
C THR A 37 12.68 20.74 -6.19
N ASN A 38 11.74 21.00 -5.30
CA ASN A 38 11.90 21.13 -3.85
C ASN A 38 11.82 19.78 -3.09
N ALA A 39 11.12 18.78 -3.65
CA ALA A 39 10.79 17.53 -2.95
C ALA A 39 12.01 16.71 -2.54
N ALA A 40 13.11 16.80 -3.30
CA ALA A 40 14.34 16.10 -2.97
C ALA A 40 14.90 16.50 -1.58
N SER A 41 14.75 17.76 -1.19
CA SER A 41 15.19 18.26 0.12
C SER A 41 14.28 17.81 1.26
N HIS A 42 12.97 17.78 1.02
CA HIS A 42 11.98 17.24 1.95
C HIS A 42 12.23 15.76 2.23
N HIS A 43 12.56 15.00 1.19
CA HIS A 43 12.89 13.58 1.32
C HIS A 43 14.04 13.33 2.29
N ASP A 44 15.12 14.10 2.20
CA ASP A 44 16.25 13.96 3.13
C ASP A 44 15.84 14.31 4.57
N ALA A 45 15.05 15.38 4.76
CA ALA A 45 14.55 15.77 6.07
C ALA A 45 13.62 14.72 6.70
N PHE A 46 12.68 14.16 5.92
CA PHE A 46 11.79 13.11 6.39
C PHE A 46 12.55 11.81 6.69
N TRP A 47 13.54 11.46 5.87
CA TRP A 47 14.37 10.27 6.11
C TRP A 47 15.15 10.38 7.42
N GLU A 48 15.80 11.52 7.67
CA GLU A 48 16.52 11.75 8.93
C GLU A 48 15.56 11.67 10.13
N LYS A 49 14.35 12.23 9.98
CA LYS A 49 13.31 12.15 11.01
C LYS A 49 12.85 10.71 11.25
N LEU A 50 12.58 9.94 10.20
CA LEU A 50 12.16 8.53 10.26
C LEU A 50 13.25 7.69 10.93
N SER A 51 14.49 7.89 10.49
CA SER A 51 15.67 7.17 10.97
C SER A 51 15.89 7.43 12.46
N ALA A 52 15.90 8.69 12.88
CA ALA A 52 16.08 9.05 14.28
C ALA A 52 14.95 8.51 15.17
N ARG A 53 13.70 8.57 14.70
CA ARG A 53 12.54 8.23 15.53
C ARG A 53 12.22 6.76 15.58
N PHE A 54 12.41 6.03 14.49
CA PHE A 54 11.83 4.70 14.36
C PHE A 54 12.85 3.62 14.02
N LEU A 55 14.01 3.94 13.44
CA LEU A 55 15.02 2.92 13.20
C LEU A 55 15.74 2.58 14.50
N ARG A 56 15.78 1.28 14.83
CA ARG A 56 16.39 0.74 16.04
C ARG A 56 17.26 -0.46 15.72
N GLU A 57 18.47 -0.43 16.24
CA GLU A 57 19.44 -1.52 16.12
C GLU A 57 19.41 -2.37 17.38
N GLY A 58 19.18 -3.69 17.23
CA GLY A 58 19.57 -4.70 18.21
C GLY A 58 19.17 -4.47 19.69
N GLU A 59 18.19 -3.61 19.97
CA GLU A 59 17.73 -3.37 21.32
C GLU A 59 16.97 -4.60 21.82
N ALA A 60 17.31 -5.14 23.00
CA ALA A 60 16.70 -6.35 23.56
C ALA A 60 15.17 -6.30 23.72
N ARG A 61 14.59 -5.10 23.65
CA ARG A 61 13.14 -4.86 23.68
C ARG A 61 12.46 -5.09 22.32
N TYR A 62 13.24 -5.11 21.25
CA TYR A 62 12.79 -5.42 19.91
C TYR A 62 13.12 -6.87 19.61
N PRO A 63 12.14 -7.68 19.18
CA PRO A 63 12.30 -9.11 19.00
C PRO A 63 13.00 -9.47 17.69
N ILE A 64 14.02 -8.71 17.28
CA ILE A 64 14.87 -9.11 16.17
C ILE A 64 16.03 -9.94 16.74
N PRO A 65 16.21 -11.20 16.30
CA PRO A 65 17.37 -11.99 16.67
C PRO A 65 18.66 -11.24 16.36
N ARG A 66 19.69 -11.45 17.19
CA ARG A 66 21.02 -10.93 16.81
C ARG A 66 21.45 -11.56 15.49
N ALA A 67 22.25 -10.88 14.69
CA ALA A 67 22.63 -11.40 13.37
C ALA A 67 23.32 -12.78 13.45
N ASP A 68 24.10 -13.05 14.51
CA ASP A 68 24.73 -14.35 14.79
C ASP A 68 23.72 -15.45 15.20
N GLU A 69 22.47 -15.08 15.44
CA GLU A 69 21.36 -15.97 15.78
C GLU A 69 20.47 -16.26 14.56
N ILE A 70 20.60 -15.56 13.44
CA ILE A 70 19.77 -15.82 12.26
C ILE A 70 20.38 -17.00 11.48
N ALA A 71 19.70 -18.15 11.49
CA ALA A 71 20.23 -19.42 10.98
C ALA A 71 20.58 -19.38 9.48
N ASP A 72 19.67 -18.85 8.68
CA ASP A 72 19.79 -18.75 7.22
C ASP A 72 20.15 -17.31 6.79
N LEU A 73 20.94 -16.60 7.61
CA LEU A 73 21.46 -15.28 7.27
C LEU A 73 22.40 -15.39 6.05
N LEU A 74 22.20 -14.51 5.07
CA LEU A 74 23.08 -14.43 3.91
C LEU A 74 24.55 -14.29 4.35
N PRO A 75 25.48 -15.16 3.89
CA PRO A 75 26.92 -14.97 4.05
C PRO A 75 27.41 -13.52 3.95
N SER A 76 27.00 -12.73 2.94
CA SER A 76 27.42 -11.31 2.79
C SER A 76 26.84 -10.34 3.83
N LEU A 77 25.85 -10.79 4.62
CA LEU A 77 25.25 -10.04 5.72
C LEU A 77 25.75 -10.50 7.10
N ARG A 78 26.62 -11.52 7.17
CA ARG A 78 27.21 -11.94 8.45
C ARG A 78 28.05 -10.81 9.04
N GLY A 79 27.82 -10.51 10.32
CA GLY A 79 28.48 -9.41 11.02
C GLY A 79 27.85 -8.04 10.80
N VAL A 80 26.79 -7.93 9.98
CA VAL A 80 25.98 -6.72 9.85
C VAL A 80 24.93 -6.70 10.96
N GLY A 81 24.82 -5.59 11.69
CA GLY A 81 23.79 -5.43 12.73
C GLY A 81 22.39 -5.29 12.14
N GLY A 82 21.39 -5.99 12.71
CA GLY A 82 19.99 -5.92 12.27
C GLY A 82 19.33 -4.60 12.66
N LEU A 83 18.53 -4.04 11.73
CA LEU A 83 17.76 -2.81 11.94
C LEU A 83 16.25 -3.09 11.79
N ALA A 84 15.49 -2.67 12.79
CA ALA A 84 14.02 -2.69 12.81
C ALA A 84 13.48 -1.27 12.61
N LEU A 85 12.36 -1.14 11.90
CA LEU A 85 11.51 0.03 12.03
C LEU A 85 10.48 -0.20 13.15
N HIS A 86 10.51 0.66 14.15
CA HIS A 86 9.58 0.67 15.26
C HIS A 86 8.24 1.30 14.86
N SER A 87 7.14 0.58 15.07
CA SER A 87 5.79 1.08 14.72
C SER A 87 5.00 1.53 15.94
N PHE A 88 5.06 0.77 17.03
CA PHE A 88 4.52 1.13 18.35
C PHE A 88 5.50 0.67 19.44
N PRO A 89 5.46 1.22 20.68
CA PRO A 89 6.30 0.78 21.80
C PRO A 89 6.55 -0.75 21.81
N GLU A 90 7.82 -1.13 21.59
CA GLU A 90 8.34 -2.50 21.53
C GLU A 90 7.72 -3.40 20.44
N THR A 91 7.25 -2.82 19.33
CA THR A 91 6.76 -3.54 18.15
C THR A 91 7.26 -2.98 16.83
N THR A 92 7.20 -3.84 15.81
CA THR A 92 7.46 -3.55 14.39
C THR A 92 6.32 -4.15 13.57
N VAL A 93 5.78 -3.41 12.61
CA VAL A 93 4.94 -4.00 11.56
C VAL A 93 5.70 -4.14 10.25
N THR A 94 5.36 -5.14 9.45
CA THR A 94 6.03 -5.39 8.15
C THR A 94 5.83 -4.24 7.18
N GLU A 95 4.69 -3.55 7.22
CA GLU A 95 4.44 -2.34 6.44
C GLU A 95 5.51 -1.27 6.72
N GLY A 96 5.72 -0.93 7.99
CA GLY A 96 6.73 0.04 8.40
C GLY A 96 8.15 -0.37 8.02
N GLN A 97 8.50 -1.65 8.20
CA GLN A 97 9.79 -2.17 7.75
C GLN A 97 9.95 -2.08 6.22
N GLY A 98 8.88 -2.41 5.48
CA GLY A 98 8.80 -2.31 4.03
C GLY A 98 9.07 -0.89 3.54
N TYR A 99 8.40 0.11 4.13
CA TYR A 99 8.66 1.52 3.82
C TYR A 99 10.12 1.91 4.04
N ALA A 100 10.73 1.50 5.15
CA ALA A 100 12.15 1.80 5.41
C ALA A 100 13.08 1.16 4.36
N MET A 101 12.81 -0.09 3.98
CA MET A 101 13.60 -0.82 2.98
C MET A 101 13.44 -0.20 1.59
N LEU A 102 12.21 0.09 1.19
CA LEU A 102 11.89 0.76 -0.07
C LEU A 102 12.58 2.12 -0.16
N ALA A 103 12.44 2.95 0.89
CA ALA A 103 13.05 4.26 0.98
C ALA A 103 14.58 4.22 0.95
N ALA A 104 15.21 3.34 1.74
CA ALA A 104 16.67 3.17 1.72
C ALA A 104 17.17 2.77 0.32
N GLY A 105 16.43 1.91 -0.39
CA GLY A 105 16.71 1.55 -1.78
C GLY A 105 16.64 2.74 -2.74
N MET A 106 15.56 3.52 -2.68
CA MET A 106 15.41 4.75 -3.48
C MET A 106 16.55 5.76 -3.21
N ARG A 107 17.01 5.83 -1.95
CA ARG A 107 18.15 6.66 -1.53
C ARG A 107 19.51 6.14 -1.94
N ARG A 108 19.59 4.90 -2.45
CA ARG A 108 20.86 4.19 -2.69
C ARG A 108 21.68 4.02 -1.40
N ASP A 109 21.02 3.97 -0.25
CA ASP A 109 21.66 3.73 1.05
C ASP A 109 21.82 2.22 1.28
N ALA A 110 22.82 1.65 0.60
CA ALA A 110 23.08 0.22 0.65
C ALA A 110 23.39 -0.27 2.07
N GLU A 111 24.05 0.53 2.91
CA GLU A 111 24.43 0.11 4.26
C GLU A 111 23.20 0.01 5.17
N THR A 112 22.34 1.02 5.19
CA THR A 112 21.07 0.93 5.95
C THR A 112 20.22 -0.21 5.42
N LEU A 113 20.16 -0.39 4.09
CA LEU A 113 19.38 -1.45 3.46
C LEU A 113 19.91 -2.85 3.82
N ARG A 114 21.23 -3.07 3.88
CA ARG A 114 21.81 -4.34 4.38
C ARG A 114 21.31 -4.64 5.79
N ARG A 115 21.35 -3.65 6.68
CA ARG A 115 20.93 -3.78 8.09
C ARG A 115 19.43 -4.05 8.22
N LEU A 116 18.61 -3.37 7.42
CA LEU A 116 17.17 -3.63 7.34
C LEU A 116 16.87 -5.03 6.79
N THR A 117 17.64 -5.52 5.81
CA THR A 117 17.52 -6.89 5.29
C THR A 117 17.89 -7.94 6.33
N VAL A 118 18.90 -7.69 7.19
CA VAL A 118 19.16 -8.54 8.36
C VAL A 118 17.95 -8.55 9.29
N GLY A 119 17.35 -7.38 9.55
CA GLY A 119 16.11 -7.27 10.33
C GLY A 119 14.97 -8.10 9.73
N TRP A 120 14.75 -7.98 8.42
CA TRP A 120 13.75 -8.74 7.66
C TRP A 120 13.94 -10.25 7.77
N GLN A 121 15.16 -10.75 7.52
CA GLN A 121 15.49 -12.18 7.66
C GLN A 121 15.29 -12.66 9.11
N GLY A 122 15.66 -11.83 10.09
CA GLY A 122 15.44 -12.11 11.50
C GLY A 122 13.95 -12.24 11.87
N MET A 123 13.10 -11.37 11.33
CA MET A 123 11.65 -11.44 11.54
C MET A 123 11.06 -12.73 10.97
N GLY A 124 11.41 -13.10 9.73
CA GLY A 124 10.88 -14.29 9.06
C GLY A 124 11.37 -15.63 9.64
N GLN A 125 12.60 -15.65 10.18
CA GLN A 125 13.16 -16.85 10.78
C GLN A 125 12.76 -17.02 12.26
N GLY A 126 12.60 -15.91 12.99
CA GLY A 126 12.34 -15.91 14.43
C GLY A 126 13.58 -16.21 15.29
N LEU A 127 13.40 -16.27 16.62
CA LEU A 127 14.49 -16.52 17.56
C LEU A 127 14.88 -18.02 17.63
N PRO A 128 16.18 -18.38 17.54
CA PRO A 128 16.62 -19.79 17.53
C PRO A 128 16.27 -20.61 18.77
N ARG A 129 16.09 -19.94 19.91
CA ARG A 129 15.79 -20.62 21.19
C ARG A 129 14.35 -21.11 21.27
N ALA A 130 13.47 -20.71 20.35
CA ALA A 130 12.19 -21.35 20.18
C ALA A 130 12.41 -22.65 19.39
N ALA A 131 12.63 -23.77 20.10
CA ALA A 131 12.97 -25.09 19.55
C ALA A 131 11.89 -25.74 18.64
N VAL A 132 10.94 -24.96 18.11
CA VAL A 132 9.90 -25.42 17.20
C VAL A 132 10.03 -24.59 15.93
N ALA A 133 10.24 -25.24 14.79
CA ALA A 133 10.15 -24.60 13.47
C ALA A 133 8.73 -24.03 13.33
N ARG A 134 8.60 -22.70 13.38
CA ARG A 134 7.30 -22.02 13.44
C ARG A 134 6.93 -21.42 12.08
N PRO A 135 5.66 -21.51 11.67
CA PRO A 135 5.27 -21.37 10.26
C PRO A 135 5.60 -20.01 9.63
N CYS A 136 5.59 -18.89 10.36
CA CYS A 136 5.71 -17.53 9.78
C CYS A 136 6.69 -16.59 10.52
N GLY A 137 7.67 -17.15 11.23
CA GLY A 137 8.64 -16.35 11.99
C GLY A 137 8.08 -15.73 13.27
N GLY A 138 8.92 -14.98 13.98
CA GLY A 138 8.49 -14.00 14.97
C GLY A 138 7.93 -14.40 16.33
N CYS A 139 7.92 -15.67 16.71
CA CYS A 139 7.48 -16.03 18.06
C CYS A 139 8.57 -15.77 19.11
N GLY A 140 8.72 -14.51 19.49
CA GLY A 140 9.51 -14.06 20.63
C GLY A 140 8.59 -13.54 21.73
N ALA A 141 8.82 -13.96 22.98
CA ALA A 141 8.02 -13.52 24.12
C ALA A 141 8.30 -12.04 24.45
N ALA A 142 7.38 -11.13 24.09
CA ALA A 142 7.24 -9.87 24.81
C ALA A 142 6.26 -10.09 25.97
N GLY A 143 6.79 -10.39 27.15
CA GLY A 143 6.08 -10.25 28.42
C GLY A 143 4.94 -11.23 28.74
N GLY A 144 4.43 -12.00 27.78
CA GLY A 144 3.47 -13.09 28.00
C GLY A 144 4.15 -14.40 28.38
N GLY A 145 3.50 -15.23 29.20
CA GLY A 145 4.00 -16.57 29.52
C GLY A 145 4.20 -17.38 28.25
N TRP A 146 5.35 -18.06 28.12
CA TRP A 146 5.71 -18.88 26.95
C TRP A 146 4.65 -19.92 26.53
N GLN A 147 3.70 -20.24 27.41
CA GLN A 147 2.63 -21.19 27.18
C GLN A 147 1.59 -20.70 26.16
N GLU A 148 1.11 -19.44 26.26
CA GLU A 148 0.11 -18.91 25.30
C GLU A 148 0.70 -18.73 23.89
N VAL A 149 1.97 -18.29 23.82
CA VAL A 149 2.73 -18.18 22.57
C VAL A 149 3.07 -19.56 22.00
N ALA A 150 3.20 -20.60 22.83
CA ALA A 150 3.41 -21.98 22.37
C ALA A 150 2.14 -22.61 21.81
N ASP A 151 0.95 -22.26 22.30
CA ASP A 151 -0.32 -22.74 21.75
C ASP A 151 -0.63 -22.11 20.38
N VAL A 152 -0.33 -20.82 20.23
CA VAL A 152 -0.48 -20.06 18.98
C VAL A 152 0.56 -20.49 17.93
N CYS A 153 1.84 -20.59 18.33
CA CYS A 153 2.91 -20.89 17.39
C CYS A 153 3.24 -22.38 17.23
N GLY A 154 2.78 -23.24 18.15
CA GLY A 154 2.99 -24.69 18.13
C GLY A 154 1.86 -25.47 17.48
N ALA A 155 0.80 -24.80 17.03
CA ALA A 155 -0.27 -25.42 16.28
C ALA A 155 0.27 -26.03 14.97
N PRO A 156 0.18 -27.35 14.76
CA PRO A 156 0.74 -28.03 13.58
C PRO A 156 0.01 -27.70 12.27
N ARG A 157 -0.97 -26.79 12.31
CA ARG A 157 -1.83 -26.39 11.19
C ARG A 157 -2.15 -24.91 11.30
N SER A 158 -1.18 -24.05 11.00
CA SER A 158 -1.54 -22.71 10.54
C SER A 158 -1.85 -22.82 9.04
N PRO A 159 -2.99 -22.28 8.55
CA PRO A 159 -3.25 -22.19 7.11
C PRO A 159 -2.30 -21.20 6.40
N CYS A 160 -1.47 -20.48 7.17
CA CYS A 160 -0.51 -19.52 6.65
C CYS A 160 0.61 -20.16 5.83
N LEU A 161 0.79 -19.65 4.63
CA LEU A 161 1.84 -20.02 3.70
C LEU A 161 2.99 -19.02 3.85
N CYS A 162 3.93 -19.18 4.79
CA CYS A 162 5.01 -18.18 5.00
C CYS A 162 6.43 -18.72 4.75
N ARG A 163 6.52 -19.93 4.18
CA ARG A 163 7.76 -20.71 3.96
C ARG A 163 7.68 -21.54 2.69
N THR A 164 7.00 -21.04 1.66
CA THR A 164 6.83 -21.75 0.39
C THR A 164 8.14 -21.88 -0.38
N VAL A 165 9.11 -20.98 -0.12
CA VAL A 165 10.44 -21.00 -0.75
C VAL A 165 11.52 -21.13 0.31
N SER A 166 12.41 -22.12 0.16
CA SER A 166 13.51 -22.31 1.10
C SER A 166 14.47 -21.11 1.09
N GLY A 167 14.73 -20.56 2.27
CA GLY A 167 15.65 -19.43 2.46
C GLY A 167 15.06 -18.06 2.14
N ALA A 168 13.77 -17.95 1.83
CA ALA A 168 13.03 -16.68 1.74
C ALA A 168 11.71 -16.79 2.50
N TYR A 169 11.30 -15.69 3.14
CA TYR A 169 10.22 -15.71 4.13
C TYR A 169 9.38 -14.43 4.02
N MET A 170 8.06 -14.56 4.14
CA MET A 170 7.15 -13.45 4.43
C MET A 170 6.83 -13.45 5.93
N PRO A 171 7.42 -12.54 6.72
CA PRO A 171 7.25 -12.51 8.17
C PRO A 171 5.80 -12.17 8.56
N GLY A 172 5.40 -12.61 9.75
CA GLY A 172 4.16 -12.15 10.37
C GLY A 172 4.09 -10.61 10.44
N TRP A 173 2.92 -10.04 10.15
CA TRP A 173 2.76 -8.61 9.94
C TRP A 173 3.03 -7.75 11.18
N LEU A 174 2.92 -8.33 12.38
CA LEU A 174 3.20 -7.68 13.67
C LEU A 174 4.21 -8.48 14.49
N MET A 175 5.27 -7.78 14.90
CA MET A 175 6.39 -8.33 15.65
C MET A 175 6.55 -7.60 16.99
N PRO A 176 6.72 -8.31 18.13
CA PRO A 176 6.68 -9.77 18.23
C PRO A 176 5.25 -10.26 18.00
N VAL A 177 5.12 -11.49 17.50
CA VAL A 177 3.81 -12.11 17.35
C VAL A 177 3.18 -12.26 18.73
N ARG A 178 2.06 -11.57 18.96
CA ARG A 178 1.32 -11.62 20.24
C ARG A 178 0.10 -12.53 20.20
N ASP A 179 -0.46 -12.79 19.01
CA ASP A 179 -1.66 -13.61 18.80
C ASP A 179 -1.65 -14.30 17.43
N MET A 180 -2.62 -15.20 17.20
CA MET A 180 -2.81 -15.88 15.89
C MET A 180 -3.09 -14.89 14.76
N GLY A 181 -3.77 -13.77 15.06
CA GLY A 181 -4.09 -12.73 14.08
C GLY A 181 -2.85 -12.02 13.54
N SER A 182 -1.72 -12.16 14.22
CA SER A 182 -0.40 -11.61 13.90
C SER A 182 0.51 -12.59 13.15
N LEU A 183 0.09 -13.84 12.95
CA LEU A 183 0.92 -14.89 12.32
C LEU A 183 0.98 -14.81 10.79
N GLY A 184 0.00 -14.17 10.14
CA GLY A 184 0.04 -13.94 8.69
C GLY A 184 0.90 -12.74 8.34
N SER A 185 1.42 -12.70 7.12
CA SER A 185 2.08 -11.50 6.61
C SER A 185 1.06 -10.42 6.22
N ALA A 186 1.57 -9.31 5.69
CA ALA A 186 0.76 -8.26 5.09
C ALA A 186 1.40 -7.86 3.76
N THR A 187 0.64 -8.09 2.67
CA THR A 187 1.12 -8.00 1.29
C THR A 187 1.81 -6.68 0.95
N ASP A 188 1.31 -5.57 1.49
CA ASP A 188 1.87 -4.22 1.31
C ASP A 188 3.27 -4.07 1.92
N GLY A 189 3.48 -4.59 3.13
CA GLY A 189 4.80 -4.62 3.73
C GLY A 189 5.77 -5.55 3.01
N ASP A 190 5.26 -6.69 2.56
CA ASP A 190 6.03 -7.71 1.84
C ASP A 190 6.53 -7.19 0.49
N GLU A 191 5.67 -6.62 -0.35
CA GLU A 191 6.07 -6.10 -1.67
C GLU A 191 7.08 -4.94 -1.59
N ASP A 192 6.94 -4.08 -0.57
CA ASP A 192 7.85 -2.95 -0.33
C ASP A 192 9.22 -3.46 0.15
N ALA A 193 9.25 -4.45 1.05
CA ALA A 193 10.48 -5.10 1.50
C ALA A 193 11.18 -5.90 0.40
N VAL A 194 10.44 -6.68 -0.39
CA VAL A 194 10.98 -7.44 -1.54
C VAL A 194 11.58 -6.49 -2.57
N THR A 195 10.93 -5.35 -2.82
CA THR A 195 11.49 -4.28 -3.66
C THR A 195 12.80 -3.73 -3.08
N GLY A 196 12.85 -3.51 -1.77
CA GLY A 196 14.09 -3.18 -1.06
C GLY A 196 15.20 -4.23 -1.24
N ILE A 197 14.88 -5.52 -1.20
CA ILE A 197 15.88 -6.58 -1.44
C ILE A 197 16.39 -6.54 -2.88
N VAL A 198 15.53 -6.26 -3.86
CA VAL A 198 15.96 -6.05 -5.27
C VAL A 198 16.89 -4.84 -5.38
N TYR A 199 16.56 -3.72 -4.73
CA TYR A 199 17.47 -2.57 -4.65
C TYR A 199 18.83 -2.96 -4.09
N LEU A 200 18.86 -3.74 -3.00
CA LEU A 200 20.10 -4.18 -2.39
C LEU A 200 20.95 -5.03 -3.34
N ALA A 201 20.32 -5.97 -4.04
CA ALA A 201 20.99 -6.83 -5.00
C ALA A 201 21.67 -6.02 -6.11
N GLU A 202 21.00 -5.00 -6.63
CA GLU A 202 21.50 -4.16 -7.72
C GLU A 202 22.52 -3.12 -7.22
N LEU A 203 22.38 -2.61 -5.99
CA LEU A 203 23.36 -1.70 -5.39
C LEU A 203 24.69 -2.40 -5.04
N LEU A 204 24.63 -3.67 -4.62
CA LEU A 204 25.82 -4.46 -4.29
C LEU A 204 26.40 -5.22 -5.48
N ASP A 205 25.67 -5.30 -6.60
CA ASP A 205 25.95 -6.19 -7.74
C ASP A 205 26.33 -7.61 -7.30
N SER A 206 25.54 -8.17 -6.37
CA SER A 206 25.84 -9.45 -5.71
C SER A 206 24.93 -10.57 -6.19
N ASP A 207 25.50 -11.63 -6.75
CA ASP A 207 24.75 -12.83 -7.18
C ASP A 207 24.03 -13.51 -6.01
N GLU A 208 24.64 -13.51 -4.83
CA GLU A 208 24.03 -14.08 -3.62
C GLU A 208 22.76 -13.31 -3.21
N VAL A 209 22.85 -11.98 -3.17
CA VAL A 209 21.70 -11.14 -2.80
C VAL A 209 20.64 -11.17 -3.91
N ARG A 210 21.07 -11.32 -5.16
CA ARG A 210 20.19 -11.48 -6.32
C ARG A 210 19.45 -12.81 -6.32
N GLU A 211 20.09 -13.91 -5.93
CA GLU A 211 19.42 -15.19 -5.70
C GLU A 211 18.38 -15.06 -4.58
N TYR A 212 18.75 -14.38 -3.48
CA TYR A 212 17.80 -14.09 -2.39
C TYR A 212 16.62 -13.23 -2.87
N ALA A 213 16.86 -12.20 -3.69
CA ALA A 213 15.82 -11.37 -4.28
C ALA A 213 14.86 -12.20 -5.16
N VAL A 214 15.38 -13.08 -6.02
CA VAL A 214 14.56 -13.97 -6.86
C VAL A 214 13.72 -14.94 -6.00
N LYS A 215 14.30 -15.50 -4.95
CA LYS A 215 13.58 -16.35 -3.99
C LYS A 215 12.49 -15.58 -3.25
N SER A 216 12.77 -14.36 -2.80
CA SER A 216 11.80 -13.48 -2.14
C SER A 216 10.64 -13.08 -3.05
N ILE A 217 10.91 -12.78 -4.33
CA ILE A 217 9.85 -12.56 -5.33
C ILE A 217 9.01 -13.83 -5.52
N THR A 218 9.66 -15.01 -5.60
CA THR A 218 8.93 -16.27 -5.76
C THR A 218 8.06 -16.58 -4.55
N ALA A 219 8.55 -16.32 -3.34
CA ALA A 219 7.77 -16.42 -2.10
C ALA A 219 6.57 -15.48 -2.14
N PHE A 220 6.76 -14.20 -2.47
CA PHE A 220 5.66 -13.23 -2.62
C PHE A 220 4.57 -13.71 -3.60
N VAL A 221 4.96 -14.21 -4.79
CA VAL A 221 3.99 -14.70 -5.79
C VAL A 221 3.25 -15.96 -5.29
N ASN A 222 3.95 -16.86 -4.61
CA ASN A 222 3.35 -18.05 -4.03
C ASN A 222 2.38 -17.72 -2.89
N GLU A 223 2.75 -16.80 -2.02
CA GLU A 223 2.11 -16.57 -0.74
C GLU A 223 1.06 -15.46 -0.84
N ASP A 224 1.45 -14.28 -1.30
CA ASP A 224 0.59 -13.08 -1.30
C ASP A 224 -0.24 -12.93 -2.58
N LEU A 225 0.22 -13.51 -3.69
CA LEU A 225 -0.60 -13.66 -4.91
C LEU A 225 -1.26 -15.04 -5.02
N GLY A 226 -0.98 -15.94 -4.07
CA GLY A 226 -1.72 -17.20 -3.92
C GLY A 226 -1.37 -18.31 -4.92
N LEU A 227 -0.22 -18.26 -5.60
CA LEU A 227 0.19 -19.33 -6.52
C LEU A 227 0.45 -20.68 -5.82
N ALA A 228 0.76 -20.70 -4.52
CA ALA A 228 1.00 -21.96 -3.79
C ALA A 228 -0.26 -22.83 -3.65
N ASP A 229 -1.45 -22.22 -3.67
CA ASP A 229 -2.74 -22.92 -3.77
C ASP A 229 -3.66 -22.13 -4.71
N PRO A 230 -3.48 -22.29 -6.04
CA PRO A 230 -4.24 -21.50 -7.00
C PRO A 230 -5.71 -21.94 -7.03
N ALA A 231 -6.04 -23.18 -6.63
CA ALA A 231 -7.42 -23.63 -6.55
C ALA A 231 -8.21 -22.85 -5.49
N ALA A 232 -7.58 -22.55 -4.35
CA ALA A 232 -8.17 -21.70 -3.33
C ALA A 232 -8.09 -20.20 -3.67
N ASN A 233 -6.96 -19.74 -4.23
CA ASN A 233 -6.62 -18.31 -4.27
C ASN A 233 -6.76 -17.64 -5.64
N SER A 234 -7.33 -18.32 -6.64
CA SER A 234 -7.59 -17.72 -7.94
C SER A 234 -8.93 -18.16 -8.51
N ARG A 235 -9.45 -17.45 -9.50
CA ARG A 235 -10.73 -17.79 -10.17
C ARG A 235 -10.58 -17.82 -11.68
N PRO A 236 -11.26 -18.75 -12.38
CA PRO A 236 -11.33 -18.68 -13.83
C PRO A 236 -12.10 -17.42 -14.25
N VAL A 237 -11.77 -16.86 -15.41
CA VAL A 237 -12.57 -15.76 -15.99
C VAL A 237 -14.00 -16.24 -16.23
N PRO A 238 -15.03 -15.52 -15.75
CA PRO A 238 -16.43 -15.95 -15.87
C PRO A 238 -16.90 -16.10 -17.31
N ARG A 239 -16.42 -15.21 -18.19
CA ARG A 239 -16.66 -15.26 -19.63
C ARG A 239 -15.35 -15.00 -20.35
N LYS A 240 -14.99 -15.89 -21.28
CA LYS A 240 -13.69 -15.84 -21.95
C LYS A 240 -13.59 -14.67 -22.94
N GLY A 241 -14.64 -14.41 -23.73
CA GLY A 241 -14.64 -13.35 -24.74
C GLY A 241 -13.35 -13.31 -25.58
N GLU A 242 -12.69 -12.16 -25.56
CA GLU A 242 -11.37 -11.88 -26.16
C GLU A 242 -10.21 -11.98 -25.14
N VAL A 243 -10.47 -12.43 -23.91
CA VAL A 243 -9.43 -12.57 -22.88
C VAL A 243 -8.39 -13.60 -23.33
N PRO A 244 -7.10 -13.21 -23.44
CA PRO A 244 -6.02 -14.13 -23.80
C PRO A 244 -5.90 -15.31 -22.84
N GLU A 245 -5.45 -16.47 -23.35
CA GLU A 245 -5.26 -17.69 -22.54
C GLU A 245 -4.41 -17.44 -21.29
N ALA A 246 -3.35 -16.62 -21.41
CA ALA A 246 -2.47 -16.27 -20.29
C ALA A 246 -3.19 -15.52 -19.15
N LEU A 247 -4.36 -14.93 -19.40
CA LEU A 247 -5.16 -14.14 -18.47
C LEU A 247 -6.48 -14.82 -18.09
N GLN A 248 -6.74 -16.06 -18.53
CA GLN A 248 -7.98 -16.78 -18.23
C GLN A 248 -8.09 -17.24 -16.76
N GLN A 249 -7.00 -17.15 -16.00
CA GLN A 249 -7.03 -17.29 -14.55
C GLN A 249 -6.81 -15.92 -13.92
N ILE A 250 -7.75 -15.50 -13.08
CA ILE A 250 -7.72 -14.27 -12.30
C ILE A 250 -6.96 -14.52 -11.00
N PHE A 251 -5.78 -13.94 -10.90
CA PHE A 251 -5.09 -13.76 -9.63
C PHE A 251 -5.35 -12.35 -9.12
N LEU A 252 -5.58 -12.22 -7.83
CA LEU A 252 -5.62 -10.94 -7.11
C LEU A 252 -4.71 -11.04 -5.90
N TRP A 253 -4.26 -9.88 -5.43
CA TRP A 253 -3.47 -9.83 -4.21
C TRP A 253 -4.33 -10.20 -3.01
N ARG A 254 -3.69 -10.87 -2.05
CA ARG A 254 -4.28 -11.22 -0.77
C ARG A 254 -4.07 -10.09 0.24
N GLY A 255 -4.70 -10.20 1.40
CA GLY A 255 -4.38 -9.34 2.54
C GLY A 255 -3.05 -9.74 3.18
N GLY A 256 -2.67 -11.01 3.03
CA GLY A 256 -1.36 -11.57 3.35
C GLY A 256 -1.39 -13.09 3.23
N THR A 257 -0.36 -13.77 3.74
CA THR A 257 -0.13 -15.22 3.54
C THR A 257 -1.27 -16.16 4.00
N CYS A 258 -2.24 -15.71 4.80
CA CYS A 258 -3.35 -16.54 5.31
C CYS A 258 -4.73 -15.88 5.28
N TRP A 259 -4.89 -14.78 4.54
CA TRP A 259 -6.20 -14.11 4.47
C TRP A 259 -6.31 -13.19 3.25
N GLY A 260 -7.54 -12.85 2.87
CA GLY A 260 -7.84 -11.96 1.75
C GLY A 260 -7.67 -12.59 0.37
N GLY A 261 -7.79 -11.77 -0.67
CA GLY A 261 -7.85 -12.21 -2.07
C GLY A 261 -9.09 -13.06 -2.29
N TYR A 262 -8.91 -14.28 -2.83
CA TYR A 262 -9.98 -15.26 -2.99
C TYR A 262 -10.02 -16.33 -1.89
N ASP A 263 -9.21 -16.16 -0.84
CA ASP A 263 -9.15 -17.08 0.28
C ASP A 263 -10.45 -17.06 1.08
N THR A 264 -11.07 -18.23 1.22
CA THR A 264 -12.29 -18.45 2.03
C THR A 264 -11.98 -19.19 3.34
N SER A 265 -10.72 -19.54 3.58
CA SER A 265 -10.27 -20.32 4.74
C SER A 265 -10.03 -19.47 5.99
N SER A 266 -10.06 -18.14 5.87
CA SER A 266 -9.96 -17.25 7.02
C SER A 266 -11.11 -17.53 8.00
N PRO A 267 -10.82 -17.72 9.30
CA PRO A 267 -11.84 -18.01 10.30
C PRO A 267 -12.77 -16.82 10.57
N SER A 268 -12.41 -15.63 10.08
CA SER A 268 -13.20 -14.42 10.21
C SER A 268 -13.76 -14.02 8.85
N GLU A 269 -15.10 -13.92 8.75
CA GLU A 269 -15.83 -13.59 7.53
C GLU A 269 -15.44 -12.22 6.96
N ASP A 270 -14.96 -11.31 7.81
CA ASP A 270 -14.50 -9.96 7.42
C ASP A 270 -13.16 -9.94 6.67
N ARG A 271 -12.42 -11.05 6.70
CA ARG A 271 -11.10 -11.23 6.07
C ARG A 271 -11.10 -12.20 4.90
N SER A 272 -12.15 -13.01 4.78
CA SER A 272 -12.36 -13.87 3.62
C SER A 272 -12.78 -13.03 2.41
N LEU A 273 -12.30 -13.40 1.23
CA LEU A 273 -12.65 -12.73 -0.02
C LEU A 273 -12.36 -11.21 -0.01
N CYS A 274 -11.30 -10.78 0.67
CA CYS A 274 -11.02 -9.37 0.97
C CYS A 274 -9.78 -8.85 0.24
N ILE A 275 -9.89 -7.70 -0.42
CA ILE A 275 -8.72 -6.96 -0.91
C ILE A 275 -8.69 -5.54 -0.32
N ALA A 276 -7.50 -5.04 -0.02
CA ALA A 276 -7.27 -3.60 0.14
C ALA A 276 -6.79 -3.04 -1.20
N PRO A 277 -7.53 -2.15 -1.87
CA PRO A 277 -7.08 -1.52 -3.12
C PRO A 277 -5.68 -0.90 -2.99
N ALA A 278 -5.37 -0.35 -1.83
CA ALA A 278 -4.08 0.20 -1.48
C ALA A 278 -2.90 -0.79 -1.44
N TYR A 279 -3.12 -2.10 -1.58
CA TYR A 279 -2.05 -3.10 -1.70
C TYR A 279 -1.75 -3.44 -3.16
N PHE A 280 -2.44 -2.81 -4.12
CA PHE A 280 -2.17 -2.97 -5.53
C PHE A 280 -0.95 -2.14 -5.95
N SER A 281 0.19 -2.80 -6.19
CA SER A 281 1.45 -2.14 -6.58
C SER A 281 1.97 -2.60 -7.95
N PRO A 282 1.26 -2.24 -9.04
CA PRO A 282 1.57 -2.76 -10.38
C PRO A 282 2.99 -2.45 -10.85
N GLY A 283 3.56 -1.30 -10.47
CA GLY A 283 4.93 -0.93 -10.82
C GLY A 283 5.97 -1.86 -10.21
N GLN A 284 5.79 -2.24 -8.95
CA GLN A 284 6.65 -3.20 -8.26
C GLN A 284 6.49 -4.60 -8.86
N TRP A 285 5.27 -4.99 -9.24
CA TRP A 285 5.01 -6.32 -9.81
C TRP A 285 5.54 -6.47 -11.24
N ARG A 286 5.49 -5.42 -12.07
CA ARG A 286 6.20 -5.41 -13.38
C ARG A 286 7.70 -5.48 -13.19
N MET A 287 8.22 -4.80 -12.17
CA MET A 287 9.62 -4.89 -11.79
C MET A 287 9.98 -6.33 -11.37
N PHE A 288 9.19 -6.98 -10.54
CA PHE A 288 9.38 -8.40 -10.19
C PHE A 288 9.38 -9.31 -11.42
N ARG A 289 8.44 -9.10 -12.35
CA ARG A 289 8.35 -9.87 -13.60
C ARG A 289 9.60 -9.72 -14.46
N ASP A 290 10.05 -8.49 -14.68
CA ASP A 290 11.26 -8.19 -15.45
C ASP A 290 12.49 -8.81 -14.76
N TYR A 291 12.57 -8.76 -13.43
CA TYR A 291 13.68 -9.31 -12.64
C TYR A 291 13.73 -10.84 -12.73
N LEU A 292 12.59 -11.51 -12.58
CA LEU A 292 12.44 -12.97 -12.78
C LEU A 292 12.83 -13.39 -14.20
N THR A 293 12.47 -12.59 -15.21
CA THR A 293 12.82 -12.86 -16.61
C THR A 293 14.32 -12.73 -16.84
N LYS A 294 14.94 -11.66 -16.31
CA LYS A 294 16.38 -11.38 -16.40
C LYS A 294 17.20 -12.48 -15.72
N TYR A 295 16.77 -12.92 -14.53
CA TYR A 295 17.49 -13.89 -13.70
C TYR A 295 16.78 -15.25 -13.61
N ARG A 296 16.15 -15.68 -14.70
CA ARG A 296 15.35 -16.92 -14.76
C ARG A 296 16.07 -18.20 -14.31
N HIS A 297 17.40 -18.21 -14.34
CA HIS A 297 18.22 -19.36 -13.92
C HIS A 297 18.37 -19.47 -12.39
N LEU A 298 17.99 -18.43 -11.64
CA LEU A 298 17.97 -18.40 -10.18
C LEU A 298 16.58 -18.73 -9.60
N VAL A 299 15.55 -18.90 -10.46
CA VAL A 299 14.20 -19.25 -9.99
C VAL A 299 14.23 -20.64 -9.36
N PRO A 300 13.77 -20.80 -8.11
CA PRO A 300 13.85 -22.07 -7.41
C PRO A 300 12.86 -23.09 -8.00
N SER A 301 13.32 -24.32 -8.18
CA SER A 301 12.47 -25.47 -8.50
C SER A 301 11.41 -25.69 -7.40
N PRO A 302 10.17 -26.10 -7.74
CA PRO A 302 9.69 -26.52 -9.05
C PRO A 302 9.18 -25.38 -9.96
N HIS A 303 9.28 -24.13 -9.51
CA HIS A 303 8.71 -22.99 -10.23
C HIS A 303 9.49 -22.66 -11.50
N SER A 304 8.83 -21.94 -12.39
CA SER A 304 9.47 -21.36 -13.58
C SER A 304 9.23 -19.86 -13.64
N ALA A 305 10.18 -19.12 -14.24
CA ALA A 305 10.00 -17.69 -14.47
C ALA A 305 8.69 -17.42 -15.23
N ALA A 306 8.39 -18.19 -16.28
CA ALA A 306 7.19 -18.00 -17.12
C ALA A 306 5.88 -18.16 -16.33
N GLU A 307 5.82 -19.09 -15.39
CA GLU A 307 4.66 -19.29 -14.51
C GLU A 307 4.48 -18.12 -13.55
N LEU A 308 5.55 -17.71 -12.87
CA LEU A 308 5.53 -16.61 -11.91
C LEU A 308 5.18 -15.28 -12.60
N THR A 309 5.76 -15.01 -13.78
CA THR A 309 5.48 -13.81 -14.58
C THR A 309 4.03 -13.78 -15.03
N ARG A 310 3.44 -14.93 -15.39
CA ARG A 310 2.02 -15.01 -15.76
C ARG A 310 1.10 -14.64 -14.60
N VAL A 311 1.42 -15.04 -13.38
CA VAL A 311 0.65 -14.66 -12.18
C VAL A 311 0.73 -13.16 -11.95
N LEU A 312 1.93 -12.57 -12.05
CA LEU A 312 2.12 -11.12 -11.93
C LEU A 312 1.35 -10.36 -13.01
N ASP A 313 1.44 -10.76 -14.28
CA ASP A 313 0.71 -10.13 -15.39
C ASP A 313 -0.82 -10.25 -15.22
N SER A 314 -1.31 -11.38 -14.70
CA SER A 314 -2.71 -11.59 -14.35
C SER A 314 -3.14 -10.63 -13.23
N ALA A 315 -2.40 -10.57 -12.12
CA ALA A 315 -2.69 -9.68 -10.99
C ALA A 315 -2.68 -8.21 -11.38
N ILE A 316 -1.74 -7.79 -12.23
CA ILE A 316 -1.69 -6.42 -12.78
C ILE A 316 -2.93 -6.13 -13.63
N THR A 317 -3.24 -7.00 -14.59
CA THR A 317 -4.34 -6.77 -15.53
C THR A 317 -5.69 -6.74 -14.83
N TRP A 318 -5.96 -7.74 -13.99
CA TRP A 318 -7.21 -7.82 -13.25
C TRP A 318 -7.30 -6.80 -12.12
N GLY A 319 -6.18 -6.41 -11.53
CA GLY A 319 -6.10 -5.30 -10.58
C GLY A 319 -6.52 -3.98 -11.20
N TYR A 320 -6.01 -3.61 -12.37
CA TYR A 320 -6.46 -2.41 -13.09
C TYR A 320 -7.94 -2.50 -13.52
N ASN A 321 -8.40 -3.65 -14.02
CA ASN A 321 -9.81 -3.85 -14.37
C ASN A 321 -10.75 -3.71 -13.16
N THR A 322 -10.30 -4.15 -11.98
CA THR A 322 -11.03 -4.02 -10.72
C THR A 322 -11.00 -2.57 -10.25
N LEU A 323 -9.82 -1.97 -10.11
CA LEU A 323 -9.64 -0.58 -9.67
C LEU A 323 -10.42 0.41 -10.54
N HIS A 324 -10.46 0.23 -11.86
CA HIS A 324 -11.23 1.07 -12.78
C HIS A 324 -12.71 1.21 -12.36
N ARG A 325 -13.29 0.11 -11.88
CA ARG A 325 -14.72 -0.05 -11.61
C ARG A 325 -15.09 0.19 -10.15
N ILE A 326 -14.18 -0.11 -9.23
CA ILE A 326 -14.40 0.13 -7.80
C ILE A 326 -13.96 1.52 -7.36
N SER A 327 -13.24 2.27 -8.21
CA SER A 327 -12.95 3.69 -7.95
C SER A 327 -14.07 4.59 -8.48
N CYS A 328 -14.38 5.63 -7.73
CA CYS A 328 -15.24 6.71 -8.16
C CYS A 328 -14.64 7.45 -9.36
N PHE A 329 -15.47 8.22 -10.07
CA PHE A 329 -15.02 9.01 -11.23
C PHE A 329 -13.95 10.04 -10.87
N ASN A 330 -13.93 10.49 -9.61
CA ASN A 330 -12.95 11.42 -9.03
C ASN A 330 -11.68 10.74 -8.49
N GLY A 331 -11.55 9.41 -8.66
CA GLY A 331 -10.36 8.65 -8.26
C GLY A 331 -10.40 8.10 -6.85
N LEU A 332 -11.38 8.47 -6.02
CA LEU A 332 -11.58 7.87 -4.70
C LEU A 332 -11.75 6.35 -4.84
N VAL A 333 -11.14 5.60 -3.93
CA VAL A 333 -11.29 4.15 -3.78
C VAL A 333 -11.51 3.82 -2.30
N SER A 334 -12.17 2.70 -2.01
CA SER A 334 -12.43 2.25 -0.64
C SER A 334 -11.15 1.72 0.03
N ASN A 335 -11.09 1.74 1.37
CA ASN A 335 -10.03 1.07 2.11
C ASN A 335 -10.06 -0.45 1.86
N TRP A 336 -11.25 -1.02 1.83
CA TRP A 336 -11.48 -2.45 1.66
C TRP A 336 -12.55 -2.74 0.63
N TRP A 337 -12.40 -3.87 -0.05
CA TRP A 337 -13.35 -4.39 -1.03
C TRP A 337 -13.48 -5.90 -0.89
N SER A 338 -14.70 -6.39 -0.75
CA SER A 338 -14.99 -7.82 -0.77
C SER A 338 -15.17 -8.27 -2.22
N VAL A 339 -14.33 -9.16 -2.72
CA VAL A 339 -14.54 -9.79 -4.04
C VAL A 339 -15.61 -10.90 -3.91
N PRO A 340 -16.37 -11.21 -4.98
CA PRO A 340 -17.27 -12.34 -4.93
C PRO A 340 -16.48 -13.66 -5.00
N ASP A 341 -17.01 -14.72 -4.39
CA ASP A 341 -16.40 -16.05 -4.49
C ASP A 341 -16.40 -16.55 -5.94
N GLN A 342 -17.41 -16.19 -6.74
CA GLN A 342 -17.51 -16.51 -8.15
C GLN A 342 -17.90 -15.27 -8.94
N GLY A 343 -17.39 -15.13 -10.16
CA GLY A 343 -17.70 -13.98 -11.01
C GLY A 343 -16.55 -12.99 -11.11
N TRP A 344 -16.86 -11.80 -11.63
CA TRP A 344 -15.88 -10.74 -11.82
C TRP A 344 -15.52 -10.06 -10.50
N PRO A 345 -14.24 -9.74 -10.26
CA PRO A 345 -13.80 -9.19 -8.98
C PRO A 345 -14.44 -7.84 -8.60
N TRP A 346 -14.86 -7.06 -9.59
CA TRP A 346 -15.56 -5.78 -9.39
C TRP A 346 -17.06 -5.92 -9.11
N HIS A 347 -17.65 -7.12 -9.15
CA HIS A 347 -19.02 -7.39 -8.69
C HIS A 347 -19.09 -7.70 -7.19
N GLY A 348 -18.10 -7.18 -6.46
CA GLY A 348 -17.96 -7.29 -5.03
C GLY A 348 -18.87 -6.36 -4.24
N LYS A 349 -18.52 -6.18 -2.97
CA LYS A 349 -19.29 -5.40 -1.98
C LYS A 349 -18.41 -4.84 -0.88
N LEU A 350 -18.94 -3.89 -0.11
CA LEU A 350 -18.22 -3.25 1.00
C LEU A 350 -18.51 -3.96 2.34
N GLN A 351 -18.11 -5.22 2.47
CA GLN A 351 -18.33 -5.99 3.70
C GLN A 351 -17.07 -6.24 4.51
N CYS A 352 -15.92 -6.31 3.85
CA CYS A 352 -14.67 -6.57 4.52
C CYS A 352 -14.16 -5.30 5.20
N HIS A 353 -13.52 -5.48 6.35
CA HIS A 353 -12.89 -4.41 7.11
C HIS A 353 -11.74 -5.04 7.90
N ASN A 354 -10.59 -4.37 7.92
CA ASN A 354 -9.46 -4.78 8.72
C ASN A 354 -8.66 -3.54 9.15
N SER A 355 -7.64 -3.71 9.99
CA SER A 355 -6.78 -2.61 10.48
C SER A 355 -7.54 -1.48 11.18
N GLY A 356 -8.79 -1.73 11.62
CA GLY A 356 -9.64 -0.73 12.27
C GLY A 356 -10.23 0.32 11.32
N THR A 357 -10.07 0.17 10.00
CA THR A 357 -10.59 1.13 9.01
C THR A 357 -11.91 0.64 8.40
N PRO A 358 -12.94 1.51 8.31
CA PRO A 358 -14.18 1.17 7.62
C PRO A 358 -13.95 0.85 6.14
N ALA A 359 -14.75 -0.08 5.59
CA ALA A 359 -14.64 -0.50 4.21
C ALA A 359 -14.83 0.65 3.22
N GLY A 360 -16.02 1.26 3.24
CA GLY A 360 -16.53 2.18 2.21
C GLY A 360 -16.05 3.63 2.29
N GLU A 361 -14.90 3.89 2.88
CA GLU A 361 -14.32 5.23 2.95
C GLU A 361 -12.96 5.29 2.27
N TYR A 362 -12.61 6.46 1.76
CA TYR A 362 -11.24 6.79 1.40
C TYR A 362 -10.52 7.27 2.67
N GLY A 363 -9.88 6.34 3.37
CA GLY A 363 -9.20 6.56 4.66
C GLY A 363 -7.71 6.28 4.59
N ALA A 364 -7.13 5.86 5.73
CA ALA A 364 -5.69 5.65 5.88
C ALA A 364 -5.14 4.62 4.90
N ASP A 365 -5.84 3.50 4.68
CA ASP A 365 -5.41 2.50 3.73
C ASP A 365 -5.45 3.04 2.29
N ALA A 366 -6.63 3.47 1.84
CA ALA A 366 -6.88 3.93 0.48
C ALA A 366 -5.96 5.08 0.03
N ALA A 367 -5.48 5.89 0.97
CA ALA A 367 -4.57 7.01 0.72
C ALA A 367 -3.26 6.62 0.01
N ARG A 368 -2.84 5.36 0.08
CA ARG A 368 -1.62 4.88 -0.55
C ARG A 368 -1.78 4.58 -2.04
N MET A 369 -3.02 4.38 -2.49
CA MET A 369 -3.30 3.96 -3.86
C MET A 369 -2.71 4.90 -4.93
N PRO A 370 -2.82 6.24 -4.82
CA PRO A 370 -2.29 7.13 -5.85
C PRO A 370 -0.78 7.01 -6.05
N TRP A 371 0.02 6.99 -4.98
CA TRP A 371 1.48 6.91 -5.14
C TRP A 371 1.92 5.53 -5.65
N ARG A 372 1.24 4.44 -5.26
CA ARG A 372 1.52 3.08 -5.76
C ARG A 372 1.27 2.97 -7.26
N VAL A 373 0.16 3.52 -7.74
CA VAL A 373 -0.19 3.53 -9.16
C VAL A 373 0.72 4.49 -9.94
N VAL A 374 1.02 5.67 -9.40
CA VAL A 374 1.94 6.62 -10.04
C VAL A 374 3.35 6.02 -10.18
N LEU A 375 3.81 5.19 -9.22
CA LEU A 375 5.08 4.49 -9.36
C LEU A 375 5.13 3.58 -10.61
N ASP A 376 4.02 2.91 -10.96
CA ASP A 376 3.90 2.15 -12.22
C ASP A 376 4.04 3.06 -13.44
N TYR A 377 3.43 4.26 -13.41
CA TYR A 377 3.62 5.23 -14.48
C TYR A 377 5.07 5.69 -14.61
N LEU A 378 5.76 5.97 -13.49
CA LEU A 378 7.15 6.43 -13.50
C LEU A 378 8.11 5.37 -14.06
N TRP A 379 7.87 4.09 -13.77
CA TRP A 379 8.75 3.00 -14.19
C TRP A 379 8.37 2.34 -15.52
N TYR A 380 7.09 2.36 -15.88
CA TYR A 380 6.50 1.64 -17.00
C TYR A 380 5.43 2.48 -17.75
N PRO A 381 5.75 3.70 -18.21
CA PRO A 381 4.75 4.63 -18.73
C PRO A 381 4.01 4.11 -19.97
N GLU A 382 4.67 3.35 -20.85
CA GLU A 382 4.01 2.76 -22.03
C GLU A 382 3.19 1.53 -21.66
N GLU A 383 3.73 0.68 -20.79
CA GLU A 383 3.12 -0.60 -20.49
C GLU A 383 1.83 -0.44 -19.67
N THR A 384 1.85 0.49 -18.71
CA THR A 384 0.66 0.81 -17.91
C THR A 384 -0.49 1.31 -18.78
N GLN A 385 -0.20 2.16 -19.77
CA GLN A 385 -1.19 2.68 -20.74
C GLN A 385 -1.68 1.61 -21.72
N ALA A 386 -0.92 0.53 -21.91
CA ALA A 386 -1.30 -0.60 -22.76
C ALA A 386 -2.14 -1.65 -22.02
N THR A 387 -2.37 -1.52 -20.71
CA THR A 387 -3.12 -2.50 -19.92
C THR A 387 -4.55 -2.63 -20.46
N PRO A 388 -4.98 -3.82 -20.89
CA PRO A 388 -6.29 -4.00 -21.52
C PRO A 388 -7.42 -3.90 -20.49
N LEU A 389 -8.50 -3.23 -20.88
CA LEU A 389 -9.75 -3.20 -20.15
C LEU A 389 -10.74 -4.14 -20.83
N PHE A 390 -11.29 -5.10 -20.06
CA PHE A 390 -12.30 -6.06 -20.51
C PHE A 390 -13.63 -5.76 -19.85
N ASP A 391 -14.75 -5.97 -20.54
CA ASP A 391 -16.10 -5.90 -19.97
C ASP A 391 -16.57 -7.24 -19.37
N ASP A 392 -17.84 -7.30 -18.94
CA ASP A 392 -18.42 -8.48 -18.31
C ASP A 392 -18.56 -9.69 -19.26
N ASP A 393 -18.50 -9.46 -20.57
CA ASP A 393 -18.51 -10.49 -21.61
C ASP A 393 -17.09 -10.99 -21.96
N GLY A 394 -16.08 -10.41 -21.32
CA GLY A 394 -14.67 -10.65 -21.61
C GLY A 394 -14.21 -9.99 -22.91
N MET A 395 -14.98 -9.04 -23.46
CA MET A 395 -14.62 -8.31 -24.67
C MET A 395 -13.71 -7.16 -24.33
N ARG A 396 -12.68 -6.92 -25.15
CA ARG A 396 -11.77 -5.80 -24.92
C ARG A 396 -12.46 -4.49 -25.31
N VAL A 397 -12.70 -3.63 -24.33
CA VAL A 397 -13.38 -2.33 -24.52
C VAL A 397 -12.41 -1.14 -24.55
N GLY A 398 -11.13 -1.36 -24.25
CA GLY A 398 -10.10 -0.33 -24.35
C GLY A 398 -8.83 -0.66 -23.57
N THR A 399 -8.22 0.40 -23.05
CA THR A 399 -7.11 0.33 -22.10
C THR A 399 -7.37 1.28 -20.95
N TRP A 400 -6.86 0.95 -19.78
CA TRP A 400 -6.94 1.80 -18.60
C TRP A 400 -5.79 1.46 -17.66
N GLY A 401 -5.02 2.46 -17.25
CA GLY A 401 -3.82 2.26 -16.44
C GLY A 401 -3.52 3.41 -15.49
N ALA A 402 -2.24 3.53 -15.12
CA ALA A 402 -1.82 4.47 -14.09
C ALA A 402 -2.10 5.94 -14.41
N LYS A 403 -1.84 6.34 -15.67
CA LYS A 403 -2.14 7.69 -16.14
C LYS A 403 -3.62 8.01 -15.99
N ASP A 404 -4.51 7.09 -16.36
CA ASP A 404 -5.95 7.29 -16.31
C ASP A 404 -6.47 7.41 -14.88
N TYR A 405 -5.95 6.59 -13.95
CA TYR A 405 -6.28 6.69 -12.53
C TYR A 405 -5.79 8.02 -11.92
N ALA A 406 -4.52 8.38 -12.14
CA ALA A 406 -3.95 9.64 -11.65
C ALA A 406 -4.71 10.86 -12.21
N ASN A 407 -5.13 10.79 -13.47
CA ASN A 407 -5.90 11.87 -14.10
C ASN A 407 -7.30 12.05 -13.50
N ARG A 408 -7.92 11.02 -12.92
CA ARG A 408 -9.19 11.19 -12.18
C ARG A 408 -9.00 12.09 -10.96
N TRP A 409 -7.94 11.85 -10.19
CA TRP A 409 -7.56 12.68 -9.03
C TRP A 409 -7.21 14.11 -9.42
N ALA A 410 -6.31 14.27 -10.39
CA ALA A 410 -5.87 15.57 -10.82
C ALA A 410 -7.04 16.39 -11.42
N ALA A 411 -7.89 15.75 -12.23
CA ALA A 411 -9.04 16.43 -12.84
C ALA A 411 -10.12 16.84 -11.83
N GLU A 412 -10.48 15.99 -10.86
CA GLU A 412 -11.44 16.36 -9.80
C GLU A 412 -10.94 17.57 -9.02
N TRP A 413 -9.70 17.49 -8.54
CA TRP A 413 -9.14 18.55 -7.70
C TRP A 413 -9.07 19.89 -8.45
N ILE A 414 -8.67 19.83 -9.72
CA ILE A 414 -8.69 20.97 -10.63
C ILE A 414 -10.11 21.51 -10.85
N ALA A 415 -11.11 20.64 -11.04
CA ALA A 415 -12.50 21.05 -11.26
C ALA A 415 -13.07 21.77 -10.03
N ARG A 416 -12.78 21.27 -8.82
CA ARG A 416 -13.19 21.89 -7.55
C ARG A 416 -12.60 23.30 -7.38
N ILE A 417 -11.33 23.46 -7.73
CA ILE A 417 -10.67 24.77 -7.75
C ILE A 417 -11.42 25.75 -8.65
N GLU A 418 -11.79 25.32 -9.84
CA GLU A 418 -12.53 26.18 -10.78
C GLU A 418 -13.95 26.50 -10.30
N GLU A 419 -14.66 25.53 -9.72
CA GLU A 419 -15.99 25.75 -9.16
C GLU A 419 -15.96 26.79 -8.04
N GLN A 420 -14.97 26.71 -7.13
CA GLN A 420 -14.79 27.67 -6.05
C GLN A 420 -14.34 29.04 -6.57
N ARG A 421 -13.49 29.08 -7.61
CA ARG A 421 -13.09 30.32 -8.29
C ARG A 421 -14.28 31.05 -8.90
N ASP A 422 -15.13 30.30 -9.60
CA ASP A 422 -16.26 30.84 -10.35
C ASP A 422 -17.46 31.15 -9.43
N GLY A 423 -17.34 30.88 -8.12
CA GLY A 423 -18.41 31.06 -7.13
C GLY A 423 -19.57 30.08 -7.32
N ARG A 424 -19.38 28.99 -8.07
CA ARG A 424 -20.43 28.01 -8.40
C ARG A 424 -20.84 27.15 -7.22
N THR A 425 -19.97 27.01 -6.21
CA THR A 425 -20.29 26.30 -4.97
C THR A 425 -21.20 27.09 -4.04
N GLY A 426 -21.41 28.39 -4.29
CA GLY A 426 -22.14 29.29 -3.38
C GLY A 426 -21.37 29.62 -2.10
N GLU A 427 -20.21 29.00 -1.88
CA GLU A 427 -19.30 29.31 -0.79
C GLU A 427 -18.28 30.34 -1.28
N ALA A 428 -18.21 31.48 -0.60
CA ALA A 428 -17.15 32.44 -0.87
C ALA A 428 -15.80 31.80 -0.52
N PRO A 429 -14.80 31.83 -1.42
CA PRO A 429 -13.51 31.24 -1.15
C PRO A 429 -12.92 31.88 0.13
N PRO A 430 -12.49 31.07 1.12
CA PRO A 430 -12.34 31.54 2.50
C PRO A 430 -11.47 32.79 2.66
N HIS A 431 -10.51 33.07 1.77
CA HIS A 431 -9.75 34.32 1.78
C HIS A 431 -9.19 34.75 0.39
N GLY A 432 -10.06 34.97 -0.58
CA GLY A 432 -9.68 35.44 -1.93
C GLY A 432 -9.70 34.31 -2.97
N GLY A 433 -10.00 34.64 -4.22
CA GLY A 433 -10.23 33.67 -5.29
C GLY A 433 -9.01 32.79 -5.62
N PHE A 434 -9.28 31.64 -6.23
CA PHE A 434 -8.25 30.76 -6.79
C PHE A 434 -7.59 31.45 -8.00
N PRO A 435 -6.26 31.44 -8.15
CA PRO A 435 -5.60 32.09 -9.27
C PRO A 435 -5.97 31.43 -10.61
N PRO A 436 -5.91 32.18 -11.72
CA PRO A 436 -6.09 31.63 -13.06
C PRO A 436 -5.03 30.58 -13.40
N ARG A 437 -5.33 29.67 -14.32
CA ARG A 437 -4.37 28.69 -14.88
C ARG A 437 -3.47 29.36 -15.92
N GLU A 438 -2.72 30.36 -15.49
CA GLU A 438 -1.81 31.12 -16.34
C GLU A 438 -0.39 30.93 -15.83
N GLU A 439 0.55 30.74 -16.75
CA GLU A 439 1.98 30.62 -16.47
C GLU A 439 2.45 31.82 -15.64
N GLY A 440 3.24 31.58 -14.60
CA GLY A 440 3.78 32.62 -13.73
C GLY A 440 2.80 33.21 -12.70
N VAL A 441 1.58 32.69 -12.58
CA VAL A 441 0.68 33.02 -11.46
C VAL A 441 0.83 31.94 -10.38
N PRO A 442 1.34 32.27 -9.17
CA PRO A 442 1.56 31.28 -8.13
C PRO A 442 0.23 30.58 -7.82
N PRO A 443 0.16 29.24 -7.95
CA PRO A 443 -1.07 28.52 -7.67
C PRO A 443 -1.31 28.68 -6.17
N LEU A 444 -2.49 29.12 -5.76
CA LEU A 444 -3.10 29.05 -4.43
C LEU A 444 -2.31 29.39 -3.16
N ARG A 445 -3.06 29.54 -2.06
CA ARG A 445 -2.50 29.50 -0.70
C ARG A 445 -2.62 28.09 -0.14
N ILE A 446 -1.74 27.74 0.80
CA ILE A 446 -1.72 26.41 1.43
C ILE A 446 -3.08 26.03 2.07
N ASP A 447 -3.80 27.00 2.64
CA ASP A 447 -5.13 26.79 3.22
C ASP A 447 -6.22 26.45 2.19
N GLN A 448 -5.95 26.70 0.90
CA GLN A 448 -6.85 26.42 -0.23
C GLN A 448 -6.50 25.13 -0.98
N LEU A 449 -5.34 24.52 -0.68
CA LEU A 449 -4.85 23.34 -1.40
C LEU A 449 -5.66 22.08 -1.10
N LEU A 450 -6.04 21.87 0.16
CA LEU A 450 -6.47 20.57 0.65
C LEU A 450 -7.95 20.51 1.02
N GLN A 451 -8.58 21.67 1.22
CA GLN A 451 -10.04 21.77 1.40
C GLN A 451 -10.86 21.23 0.22
N PRO A 452 -10.47 21.41 -1.07
CA PRO A 452 -11.25 20.91 -2.20
C PRO A 452 -11.54 19.40 -2.16
N LEU A 453 -10.66 18.60 -1.54
CA LEU A 453 -10.82 17.14 -1.44
C LEU A 453 -11.79 16.70 -0.35
N GLN A 454 -11.94 17.50 0.71
CA GLN A 454 -12.88 17.18 1.79
C GLN A 454 -14.34 17.24 1.32
N GLY A 455 -14.60 17.96 0.22
CA GLY A 455 -15.89 18.03 -0.43
C GLY A 455 -16.08 17.03 -1.57
N SER A 456 -15.11 16.15 -1.84
CA SER A 456 -15.26 15.14 -2.89
C SER A 456 -16.40 14.20 -2.55
N GLU A 457 -17.41 14.19 -3.42
CA GLU A 457 -18.58 13.33 -3.28
C GLU A 457 -18.15 11.85 -3.33
N GLY A 458 -18.69 11.07 -2.41
CA GLY A 458 -18.60 9.62 -2.48
C GLY A 458 -19.37 9.07 -3.67
N CYS A 459 -19.19 7.78 -3.93
CA CYS A 459 -19.98 7.03 -4.89
C CYS A 459 -20.44 5.70 -4.27
N GLU A 460 -21.13 4.84 -5.02
CA GLU A 460 -21.64 3.55 -4.51
C GLU A 460 -20.52 2.68 -3.90
N THR A 461 -19.32 2.73 -4.46
CA THR A 461 -18.17 1.95 -4.00
C THR A 461 -17.33 2.67 -2.94
N VAL A 462 -17.58 3.95 -2.68
CA VAL A 462 -16.95 4.75 -1.61
C VAL A 462 -18.00 5.67 -0.97
N PRO A 463 -19.05 5.11 -0.33
CA PRO A 463 -20.21 5.87 0.11
C PRO A 463 -19.88 6.92 1.18
N ALA A 464 -18.85 6.70 1.99
CA ALA A 464 -18.42 7.66 3.00
C ALA A 464 -17.59 8.81 2.41
N GLY A 465 -17.16 8.70 1.15
CA GLY A 465 -16.31 9.68 0.47
C GLY A 465 -14.93 9.80 1.10
N PHE A 466 -14.36 11.01 1.02
CA PHE A 466 -13.05 11.34 1.56
C PHE A 466 -13.09 11.51 3.10
N LYS A 467 -12.39 10.63 3.82
CA LYS A 467 -12.28 10.65 5.30
C LYS A 467 -10.86 10.82 5.82
N ALA A 468 -9.86 10.61 4.97
CA ALA A 468 -8.48 10.92 5.26
C ALA A 468 -8.32 12.37 5.77
N SER A 469 -7.35 12.60 6.66
CA SER A 469 -7.02 13.96 7.05
C SER A 469 -6.41 14.66 5.84
N ALA A 470 -7.06 15.73 5.39
CA ALA A 470 -6.55 16.54 4.29
C ALA A 470 -5.17 17.15 4.63
N TRP A 471 -4.85 17.28 5.92
CA TRP A 471 -3.67 17.95 6.46
C TRP A 471 -2.57 16.99 6.94
N ASN A 472 -2.58 15.74 6.50
CA ASN A 472 -1.45 14.83 6.67
C ASN A 472 -1.14 14.10 5.37
N GLY A 473 -0.15 13.20 5.43
CA GLY A 473 0.26 12.40 4.28
C GLY A 473 -0.88 11.65 3.58
N TRP A 474 -1.99 11.36 4.28
CA TRP A 474 -3.11 10.63 3.70
C TRP A 474 -3.95 11.46 2.73
N GLY A 475 -3.97 12.78 2.90
CA GLY A 475 -4.79 13.65 2.07
C GLY A 475 -4.01 14.39 0.99
N GLY A 476 -2.84 14.92 1.32
CA GLY A 476 -2.07 15.74 0.37
C GLY A 476 -1.32 14.91 -0.67
N TYR A 477 -0.69 13.81 -0.26
CA TYR A 477 0.14 13.00 -1.17
C TYR A 477 -0.60 12.37 -2.34
N PRO A 478 -1.83 11.86 -2.17
CA PRO A 478 -2.71 11.51 -3.26
C PRO A 478 -2.73 12.50 -4.41
N VAL A 479 -2.97 13.78 -4.08
CA VAL A 479 -3.06 14.84 -5.07
C VAL A 479 -1.70 15.15 -5.66
N VAL A 480 -0.67 15.39 -4.83
CA VAL A 480 0.64 15.82 -5.36
C VAL A 480 1.22 14.77 -6.31
N THR A 481 1.16 13.49 -5.95
CA THR A 481 1.70 12.40 -6.78
C THR A 481 0.93 12.22 -8.09
N ALA A 482 -0.39 12.45 -8.10
CA ALA A 482 -1.19 12.35 -9.32
C ALA A 482 -0.73 13.31 -10.45
N PHE A 483 -0.12 14.45 -10.11
CA PHE A 483 0.40 15.41 -11.09
C PHE A 483 1.72 14.96 -11.76
N GLN A 484 2.39 13.91 -11.26
CA GLN A 484 3.55 13.33 -11.94
C GLN A 484 3.16 12.65 -13.26
N ALA A 485 1.93 12.14 -13.36
CA ALA A 485 1.36 11.65 -14.61
C ALA A 485 0.90 12.82 -15.50
N PRO A 486 1.01 12.73 -16.84
CA PRO A 486 0.49 13.73 -17.75
C PRO A 486 -1.02 13.82 -17.72
N LEU A 487 -1.51 15.02 -17.43
CA LEU A 487 -2.90 15.41 -17.55
C LEU A 487 -3.11 16.12 -18.89
N ASP A 488 -3.91 15.54 -19.78
CA ASP A 488 -4.06 16.04 -21.17
C ASP A 488 -4.65 17.45 -21.25
N SER A 489 -5.35 17.90 -20.21
CA SER A 489 -5.91 19.25 -20.10
C SER A 489 -4.93 20.31 -19.57
N LEU A 490 -3.69 19.93 -19.22
CA LEU A 490 -2.70 20.83 -18.62
C LEU A 490 -1.35 20.73 -19.35
N ALA A 491 -0.87 21.87 -19.86
CA ALA A 491 0.46 21.94 -20.49
C ALA A 491 1.56 21.56 -19.49
N ALA A 492 2.64 20.94 -19.97
CA ALA A 492 3.72 20.45 -19.10
C ALA A 492 4.36 21.52 -18.20
N PRO A 493 4.64 22.76 -18.67
CA PRO A 493 5.20 23.81 -17.80
C PRO A 493 4.25 24.17 -16.66
N ILE A 494 2.96 24.34 -16.95
CA ILE A 494 1.95 24.62 -15.93
C ILE A 494 1.87 23.45 -14.95
N ARG A 495 1.83 22.20 -15.44
CA ARG A 495 1.80 21.02 -14.57
C ARG A 495 3.02 20.95 -13.64
N GLN A 496 4.20 21.33 -14.11
CA GLN A 496 5.41 21.43 -13.29
C GLN A 496 5.27 22.51 -12.20
N GLU A 497 4.79 23.71 -12.54
CA GLU A 497 4.52 24.77 -11.55
C GLU A 497 3.54 24.30 -10.46
N TRP A 498 2.50 23.57 -10.84
CA TRP A 498 1.52 23.00 -9.90
C TRP A 498 2.13 21.90 -9.04
N LEU A 499 2.96 21.02 -9.63
CA LEU A 499 3.65 19.97 -8.90
C LEU A 499 4.61 20.55 -7.85
N ASP A 500 5.41 21.55 -8.22
CA ASP A 500 6.33 22.26 -7.32
C ASP A 500 5.56 22.93 -6.18
N PHE A 501 4.51 23.69 -6.53
CA PHE A 501 3.69 24.38 -5.55
C PHE A 501 2.97 23.42 -4.58
N LEU A 502 2.39 22.34 -5.12
CA LEU A 502 1.72 21.32 -4.32
C LEU A 502 2.70 20.68 -3.34
N ALA A 503 3.90 20.32 -3.79
CA ALA A 503 4.95 19.81 -2.92
C ALA A 503 5.37 20.83 -1.84
N ASP A 504 5.53 22.10 -2.21
CA ASP A 504 5.90 23.19 -1.29
C ASP A 504 4.83 23.48 -0.23
N GLY A 505 3.56 23.33 -0.59
CA GLY A 505 2.45 23.51 0.34
C GLY A 505 2.26 22.29 1.24
N VAL A 506 2.26 21.10 0.68
CA VAL A 506 1.92 19.87 1.39
C VAL A 506 3.01 19.47 2.39
N PHE A 507 4.28 19.46 2.01
CA PHE A 507 5.32 18.90 2.90
C PHE A 507 5.59 19.72 4.18
N PRO A 508 5.71 21.05 4.16
CA PRO A 508 5.92 21.84 5.38
C PRO A 508 4.69 21.90 6.29
N GLY A 509 3.49 21.73 5.71
CA GLY A 509 2.21 21.83 6.43
C GLY A 509 1.83 20.60 7.25
N MET A 510 2.56 19.49 7.10
CA MET A 510 2.18 18.17 7.63
C MET A 510 3.24 17.59 8.58
N PRO A 511 3.57 18.25 9.72
CA PRO A 511 4.51 17.67 10.66
C PRO A 511 3.83 16.52 11.43
N THR A 512 3.89 15.31 10.90
CA THR A 512 3.41 14.11 11.59
C THR A 512 4.58 13.43 12.28
N ASP A 513 4.34 12.93 13.48
CA ASP A 513 5.36 12.25 14.30
C ASP A 513 5.06 10.75 14.42
N GLU A 514 4.11 10.26 13.62
CA GLU A 514 3.65 8.87 13.57
C GLU A 514 4.40 8.11 12.48
N TYR A 515 4.73 6.84 12.73
CA TYR A 515 5.54 6.06 11.79
C TYR A 515 4.84 5.85 10.45
N TYR A 516 3.51 5.69 10.48
CA TYR A 516 2.69 5.38 9.32
C TYR A 516 2.69 6.54 8.32
N ASP A 517 2.41 7.74 8.84
CA ASP A 517 2.48 8.96 8.06
C ASP A 517 3.90 9.15 7.55
N LEU A 518 4.90 9.20 8.45
CA LEU A 518 6.30 9.47 8.12
C LEU A 518 6.90 8.49 7.10
N GLY A 519 6.52 7.21 7.17
CA GLY A 519 6.91 6.20 6.18
C GLY A 519 6.43 6.56 4.77
N GLN A 520 5.16 6.97 4.64
CA GLN A 520 4.62 7.47 3.38
C GLN A 520 5.26 8.80 2.96
N GLU A 521 5.52 9.73 3.90
CA GLU A 521 6.17 11.02 3.59
C GLU A 521 7.54 10.78 2.93
N VAL A 522 8.32 9.85 3.46
CA VAL A 522 9.63 9.47 2.91
C VAL A 522 9.50 8.86 1.52
N VAL A 523 8.58 7.91 1.32
CA VAL A 523 8.38 7.26 0.01
C VAL A 523 7.90 8.27 -1.02
N VAL A 524 6.83 9.00 -0.74
CA VAL A 524 6.23 9.98 -1.65
C VAL A 524 7.21 11.09 -2.02
N SER A 525 7.95 11.63 -1.04
CA SER A 525 8.97 12.64 -1.32
C SER A 525 10.14 12.09 -2.17
N ALA A 526 10.46 10.79 -2.06
CA ALA A 526 11.42 10.14 -2.96
C ALA A 526 10.90 10.07 -4.40
N LEU A 527 9.63 9.69 -4.58
CA LEU A 527 8.97 9.67 -5.89
C LEU A 527 8.94 11.06 -6.52
N LEU A 528 8.48 12.05 -5.77
CA LEU A 528 8.35 13.43 -6.22
C LEU A 528 9.70 14.08 -6.51
N GLY A 529 10.73 13.78 -5.71
CA GLY A 529 12.09 14.29 -5.92
C GLY A 529 12.89 13.53 -6.98
N GLY A 530 12.30 12.59 -7.71
CA GLY A 530 12.99 11.79 -8.73
C GLY A 530 14.05 10.82 -8.17
N LYS A 531 13.96 10.49 -6.88
CA LYS A 531 14.82 9.50 -6.21
C LYS A 531 14.28 8.07 -6.35
N ALA A 532 13.03 7.87 -6.79
CA ALA A 532 12.45 6.54 -7.02
C ALA A 532 12.92 5.88 -8.33
N TRP A 533 14.18 5.44 -8.40
CA TRP A 533 14.78 4.82 -9.59
C TRP A 533 14.35 3.36 -9.78
N LYS A 534 14.16 2.90 -11.02
CA LYS A 534 13.80 1.51 -11.33
C LYS A 534 15.01 0.55 -11.12
N PRO A 535 14.94 -0.45 -10.21
CA PRO A 535 16.09 -1.30 -9.86
C PRO A 535 16.30 -2.50 -10.79
N ILE A 536 16.40 -2.25 -12.10
CA ILE A 536 16.71 -3.29 -13.12
C ILE A 536 17.71 -2.76 -14.16
N HIS A 537 17.94 -1.45 -14.17
CA HIS A 537 18.60 -0.70 -15.23
C HIS A 537 19.95 -0.11 -14.83
N LEU A 538 20.57 -0.56 -13.74
CA LEU A 538 21.98 -0.19 -13.54
C LEU A 538 22.77 -0.88 -14.66
N PRO A 539 23.34 -0.13 -15.63
CA PRO A 539 24.25 -0.75 -16.57
C PRO A 539 25.31 -1.46 -15.73
N HIS A 540 25.60 -2.72 -16.03
CA HIS A 540 26.72 -3.48 -15.45
C HIS A 540 28.03 -2.80 -15.87
N HIS A 541 28.29 -1.63 -15.30
CA HIS A 541 29.51 -0.87 -15.43
C HIS A 541 30.00 -0.67 -14.01
N PRO A 542 30.90 -1.55 -13.51
CA PRO A 542 31.80 -1.06 -12.50
C PRO A 542 32.47 0.19 -13.08
N PRO A 543 32.55 1.33 -12.36
CA PRO A 543 33.68 2.20 -12.59
C PRO A 543 34.90 1.31 -12.32
N SER A 544 35.50 0.78 -13.39
CA SER A 544 36.82 0.19 -13.26
C SER A 544 37.66 1.22 -12.54
N PRO A 545 38.25 0.92 -11.37
CA PRO A 545 39.29 1.77 -10.85
C PRO A 545 40.28 1.90 -12.00
N HIS A 546 40.55 3.15 -12.41
CA HIS A 546 41.49 3.43 -13.49
C HIS A 546 42.72 2.54 -13.25
N PRO A 547 43.09 1.65 -14.21
CA PRO A 547 44.31 0.90 -14.05
C PRO A 547 45.43 1.92 -13.85
N PRO A 548 46.31 1.74 -12.85
CA PRO A 548 47.48 2.58 -12.74
C PRO A 548 48.19 2.58 -14.10
N PRO A 549 48.75 3.72 -14.54
CA PRO A 549 49.33 3.86 -15.87
C PRO A 549 50.28 2.70 -16.14
N SER A 550 50.00 1.94 -17.20
CA SER A 550 50.80 0.78 -17.58
C SER A 550 52.28 1.17 -17.70
N PRO A 551 53.21 0.44 -17.03
CA PRO A 551 54.62 0.57 -17.33
C PRO A 551 54.88 0.20 -18.79
N SER A 552 55.88 0.86 -19.39
CA SER A 552 56.25 0.72 -20.80
C SER A 552 56.44 -0.74 -21.22
N PRO A 553 56.06 -1.11 -22.46
CA PRO A 553 56.08 -2.50 -22.91
C PRO A 553 57.50 -3.07 -22.94
N LEU A 554 57.68 -4.21 -22.28
CA LEU A 554 58.83 -5.09 -22.47
C LEU A 554 58.74 -5.80 -23.83
N PRO A 555 59.89 -6.18 -24.44
CA PRO A 555 59.94 -6.84 -25.74
C PRO A 555 59.19 -8.18 -25.74
N PRO A 556 58.62 -8.58 -26.90
CA PRO A 556 57.74 -9.73 -26.98
C PRO A 556 58.47 -11.05 -26.67
N PRO A 557 57.87 -11.94 -25.86
CA PRO A 557 58.38 -13.29 -25.65
C PRO A 557 58.16 -14.18 -26.89
N ARG A 558 59.06 -15.15 -27.07
CA ARG A 558 59.06 -16.13 -28.17
C ARG A 558 57.76 -16.96 -28.18
N PRO A 559 57.30 -17.37 -29.37
CA PRO A 559 56.08 -18.17 -29.51
C PRO A 559 56.22 -19.56 -28.86
N PRO A 560 55.19 -20.04 -28.12
CA PRO A 560 55.16 -21.37 -27.56
C PRO A 560 54.90 -22.44 -28.63
N MET A 561 55.56 -23.59 -28.48
CA MET A 561 55.35 -24.78 -29.28
C MET A 561 53.93 -25.34 -29.12
N HIS A 562 53.39 -25.82 -30.23
CA HIS A 562 52.07 -26.42 -30.37
C HIS A 562 51.84 -27.60 -29.40
N SER A 563 50.76 -27.52 -28.63
CA SER A 563 50.17 -28.66 -27.91
C SER A 563 49.35 -29.54 -28.89
N PRO A 564 49.34 -30.87 -28.71
CA PRO A 564 48.50 -31.77 -29.51
C PRO A 564 47.01 -31.62 -29.19
N PRO A 565 46.11 -31.93 -30.14
CA PRO A 565 44.67 -31.76 -29.99
C PRO A 565 44.07 -32.75 -28.97
N PRO A 566 43.01 -32.35 -28.25
CA PRO A 566 42.29 -33.22 -27.33
C PRO A 566 41.54 -34.35 -28.07
N PRO A 567 41.34 -35.52 -27.41
CA PRO A 567 40.57 -36.61 -27.99
C PRO A 567 39.07 -36.26 -28.15
N PRO A 568 38.38 -36.87 -29.13
CA PRO A 568 36.99 -36.56 -29.43
C PRO A 568 36.04 -37.03 -28.32
N CYS A 569 35.05 -36.19 -28.01
CA CYS A 569 33.96 -36.50 -27.08
C CYS A 569 33.13 -37.72 -27.55
N PRO A 570 32.68 -38.59 -26.62
CA PRO A 570 31.74 -39.66 -26.93
C PRO A 570 30.35 -39.10 -27.27
N ALA A 571 29.70 -39.72 -28.26
CA ALA A 571 28.37 -39.36 -28.73
C ALA A 571 27.28 -39.57 -27.64
N PRO A 572 26.17 -38.82 -27.69
CA PRO A 572 25.06 -38.95 -26.75
C PRO A 572 24.41 -40.34 -26.86
N ARG A 573 24.18 -41.00 -25.71
CA ARG A 573 23.32 -42.19 -25.64
C ARG A 573 21.86 -41.78 -25.75
N GLU A 574 21.11 -42.50 -26.58
CA GLU A 574 19.66 -42.39 -26.69
C GLU A 574 18.98 -42.63 -25.32
N PRO A 575 17.94 -41.85 -24.97
CA PRO A 575 17.16 -42.10 -23.77
C PRO A 575 16.29 -43.35 -23.93
N LEU A 576 16.43 -44.28 -22.98
CA LEU A 576 15.53 -45.40 -22.80
C LEU A 576 14.11 -44.90 -22.52
N SER A 577 13.17 -45.39 -23.31
CA SER A 577 11.74 -45.15 -23.18
C SER A 577 11.19 -45.71 -21.87
N SER A 578 10.56 -44.85 -21.08
CA SER A 578 9.83 -45.22 -19.87
C SER A 578 8.56 -46.02 -20.20
N PRO A 579 8.20 -47.03 -19.39
CA PRO A 579 6.94 -47.76 -19.56
C PRO A 579 5.73 -46.88 -19.19
N PRO A 580 4.55 -47.13 -19.80
CA PRO A 580 3.34 -46.37 -19.54
C PRO A 580 2.81 -46.61 -18.11
N PRO A 581 2.13 -45.61 -17.50
CA PRO A 581 1.54 -45.74 -16.17
C PRO A 581 0.35 -46.72 -16.18
N PRO A 582 0.11 -47.44 -15.07
CA PRO A 582 -1.05 -48.32 -14.93
C PRO A 582 -2.34 -47.51 -14.84
N ALA A 583 -3.40 -48.03 -15.45
CA ALA A 583 -4.74 -47.44 -15.49
C ALA A 583 -5.36 -47.33 -14.09
N ASP A 584 -6.10 -46.23 -13.89
CA ASP A 584 -6.76 -45.82 -12.65
C ASP A 584 -7.72 -46.89 -12.09
N ALA A 585 -7.57 -47.17 -10.80
CA ALA A 585 -8.58 -47.85 -10.00
C ALA A 585 -9.62 -46.82 -9.50
N PRO A 586 -10.91 -47.14 -9.52
CA PRO A 586 -11.94 -46.22 -9.05
C PRO A 586 -11.87 -46.04 -7.52
N PRO A 587 -12.15 -44.82 -7.01
CA PRO A 587 -12.14 -44.56 -5.57
C PRO A 587 -13.30 -45.27 -4.85
N PRO A 588 -13.11 -45.66 -3.57
CA PRO A 588 -14.17 -46.23 -2.76
C PRO A 588 -15.25 -45.18 -2.40
N PRO A 589 -16.49 -45.60 -2.13
CA PRO A 589 -17.60 -44.70 -1.85
C PRO A 589 -17.41 -43.99 -0.51
N VAL A 590 -17.62 -42.67 -0.52
CA VAL A 590 -17.61 -41.81 0.67
C VAL A 590 -18.94 -41.99 1.42
N GLU A 591 -18.86 -42.46 2.65
CA GLU A 591 -19.99 -42.59 3.57
C GLU A 591 -20.33 -41.22 4.16
N ALA A 592 -21.55 -40.75 3.94
CA ALA A 592 -22.02 -39.44 4.38
C ALA A 592 -22.23 -39.41 5.91
N ALA A 593 -21.42 -38.62 6.62
CA ALA A 593 -21.65 -38.32 8.03
C ALA A 593 -22.61 -37.12 8.17
N SER A 594 -23.76 -37.36 8.79
CA SER A 594 -24.73 -36.31 9.14
C SER A 594 -24.14 -35.28 10.12
N PRO A 595 -24.39 -33.97 9.92
CA PRO A 595 -23.94 -32.94 10.85
C PRO A 595 -24.80 -32.95 12.12
N ARG A 596 -24.15 -33.06 13.29
CA ARG A 596 -24.75 -32.72 14.58
C ARG A 596 -24.76 -31.21 14.73
N VAL A 597 -25.96 -30.62 14.68
CA VAL A 597 -26.22 -29.23 15.05
C VAL A 597 -25.99 -29.08 16.56
N THR A 598 -24.99 -28.30 16.95
CA THR A 598 -24.85 -27.83 18.33
C THR A 598 -25.41 -26.41 18.37
N ALA A 599 -26.52 -26.23 19.09
CA ALA A 599 -27.17 -24.93 19.22
C ALA A 599 -26.24 -23.94 19.95
N VAL A 600 -25.83 -22.88 19.26
CA VAL A 600 -25.17 -21.72 19.86
C VAL A 600 -26.26 -20.77 20.34
N LYS A 601 -26.34 -20.57 21.65
CA LYS A 601 -27.25 -19.60 22.28
C LYS A 601 -26.66 -18.20 22.09
N VAL A 602 -27.20 -17.45 21.14
CA VAL A 602 -26.92 -16.01 20.96
C VAL A 602 -27.57 -15.24 22.12
N ILE A 603 -26.75 -14.58 22.93
CA ILE A 603 -27.21 -13.63 23.94
C ILE A 603 -27.28 -12.25 23.25
N ARG A 604 -28.49 -11.72 23.06
CA ARG A 604 -28.71 -10.31 22.73
C ARG A 604 -28.32 -9.45 23.93
N LEU A 605 -27.40 -8.52 23.72
CA LEU A 605 -27.17 -7.37 24.60
C LEU A 605 -28.13 -6.26 24.17
N ASP A 606 -29.35 -6.31 24.69
CA ASP A 606 -30.24 -5.15 24.68
C ASP A 606 -29.84 -4.20 25.82
N ALA A 607 -29.94 -2.90 25.52
CA ALA A 607 -29.62 -1.73 26.31
C ALA A 607 -29.64 -1.87 27.85
N LEU A 608 -28.54 -1.46 28.49
CA LEU A 608 -28.51 -1.13 29.92
C LEU A 608 -28.61 0.39 30.11
N PRO A 609 -29.35 0.85 31.14
CA PRO A 609 -29.63 2.27 31.38
C PRO A 609 -28.47 3.00 32.08
N ASP A 610 -28.45 4.32 31.91
CA ASP A 610 -27.61 5.27 32.65
C ASP A 610 -27.74 5.07 34.17
N GLU A 611 -26.75 4.44 34.81
CA GLU A 611 -26.52 4.54 36.24
C GLU A 611 -25.12 5.08 36.56
N ALA A 612 -25.09 5.91 37.58
CA ALA A 612 -24.02 6.81 37.97
C ALA A 612 -22.64 6.14 38.16
N LEU A 613 -21.63 6.72 37.52
CA LEU A 613 -20.22 6.44 37.80
C LEU A 613 -19.87 6.81 39.26
N PRO A 614 -19.19 5.94 40.03
CA PRO A 614 -18.63 6.30 41.32
C PRO A 614 -17.40 7.21 41.14
N ALA A 615 -17.27 8.21 42.00
CA ALA A 615 -16.12 9.10 42.05
C ALA A 615 -14.80 8.33 42.26
N PRO A 616 -13.68 8.80 41.67
CA PRO A 616 -12.39 8.12 41.80
C PRO A 616 -11.87 8.16 43.25
N PRO A 617 -11.11 7.14 43.68
CA PRO A 617 -10.57 7.07 45.03
C PRO A 617 -9.56 8.21 45.27
N ARG A 618 -9.70 8.88 46.42
CA ARG A 618 -8.72 9.83 46.94
C ARG A 618 -7.40 9.09 47.20
N GLU A 619 -6.39 9.37 46.38
CA GLU A 619 -5.00 9.05 46.67
C GLU A 619 -4.53 9.83 47.91
N GLN A 620 -4.27 9.09 48.99
CA GLN A 620 -3.47 9.57 50.11
C GLN A 620 -2.02 9.69 49.66
N THR A 621 -1.54 10.91 49.46
CA THR A 621 -0.11 11.19 49.31
C THR A 621 0.49 11.51 50.68
N ASP A 622 1.45 10.67 51.07
CA ASP A 622 2.30 10.80 52.26
C ASP A 622 3.15 12.10 52.17
N PRO A 623 3.13 12.98 53.18
CA PRO A 623 3.86 14.25 53.16
C PRO A 623 5.39 14.14 53.35
N SER A 624 5.98 12.95 53.36
CA SER A 624 7.40 12.74 53.71
C SER A 624 8.40 12.81 52.55
N VAL A 625 7.98 13.05 51.30
CA VAL A 625 8.88 13.05 50.12
C VAL A 625 9.22 14.47 49.60
N ARG A 626 8.81 15.54 50.30
CA ARG A 626 9.15 16.92 49.92
C ARG A 626 10.52 17.43 50.38
N LEU A 627 11.36 16.56 50.95
CA LEU A 627 12.68 16.94 51.46
C LEU A 627 13.84 16.23 50.75
N LEU A 628 13.79 16.15 49.41
CA LEU A 628 14.91 15.61 48.62
C LEU A 628 14.95 16.17 47.18
N LEU A 629 14.63 17.46 47.01
CA LEU A 629 14.73 18.14 45.71
C LEU A 629 15.16 19.61 45.80
N VAL A 630 15.61 20.06 46.98
CA VAL A 630 16.14 21.42 47.19
C VAL A 630 17.68 21.42 47.37
N SER A 631 18.32 20.27 47.52
CA SER A 631 19.79 20.19 47.70
C SER A 631 20.59 20.02 46.40
N THR A 632 19.95 19.73 45.27
CA THR A 632 20.66 19.46 44.00
C THR A 632 20.82 20.69 43.10
N VAL A 633 20.04 21.76 43.35
CA VAL A 633 20.06 23.00 42.53
C VAL A 633 21.09 24.03 43.02
N VAL A 634 21.73 23.80 44.17
CA VAL A 634 22.80 24.68 44.70
C VAL A 634 24.22 24.16 44.37
N ALA A 635 24.35 22.98 43.78
CA ALA A 635 25.66 22.36 43.50
C ALA A 635 26.17 22.49 42.05
N LEU A 636 25.45 23.14 41.14
CA LEU A 636 25.85 23.28 39.72
C LEU A 636 26.06 24.72 39.23
N ALA A 637 26.14 25.68 40.15
CA ALA A 637 26.49 27.09 39.84
C ALA A 637 28.00 27.40 39.95
N SER A 638 28.87 26.38 39.92
CA SER A 638 30.34 26.53 40.11
C SER A 638 31.17 26.29 38.85
N ALA A 639 30.56 26.06 37.69
CA ALA A 639 31.26 25.91 36.41
C ALA A 639 30.85 27.03 35.46
N GLY A 640 31.59 28.15 35.53
CA GLY A 640 31.32 29.35 34.74
C GLY A 640 31.33 29.08 33.24
N MET A 641 30.15 29.13 32.63
CA MET A 641 29.98 29.41 31.20
C MET A 641 28.76 30.31 31.01
N ALA A 642 28.96 31.39 30.25
CA ALA A 642 27.99 32.42 29.98
C ALA A 642 26.85 31.91 29.07
N PHE A 643 25.61 32.17 29.45
CA PHE A 643 24.46 32.07 28.55
C PHE A 643 23.82 33.43 28.35
N VAL A 644 23.68 33.79 27.07
CA VAL A 644 22.92 34.93 26.57
C VAL A 644 21.44 34.68 26.81
N VAL A 645 20.82 35.43 27.71
CA VAL A 645 19.38 35.39 27.96
C VAL A 645 18.68 36.33 26.99
N VAL A 646 17.99 35.77 26.00
CA VAL A 646 17.02 36.48 25.17
C VAL A 646 15.72 36.64 25.94
N ARG A 647 15.36 37.89 26.27
CA ARG A 647 14.15 38.27 27.01
C ARG A 647 12.95 38.37 26.07
N LEU A 648 12.04 37.40 26.09
CA LEU A 648 10.71 37.53 25.48
C LEU A 648 9.79 38.34 26.40
N ARG A 649 9.39 39.53 25.93
CA ARG A 649 8.44 40.45 26.58
C ARG A 649 7.01 39.99 26.30
N ALA A 650 6.29 39.56 27.34
CA ALA A 650 4.83 39.53 27.34
C ALA A 650 4.29 40.95 27.57
N ARG A 651 3.54 41.51 26.61
CA ARG A 651 2.79 42.76 26.77
C ARG A 651 1.34 42.42 27.15
N ARG A 652 0.95 42.70 28.40
CA ARG A 652 -0.44 42.98 28.79
C ARG A 652 -0.61 44.49 28.84
N LEU A 653 -1.58 45.00 28.08
CA LEU A 653 -2.04 46.39 28.10
C LEU A 653 -3.24 46.49 29.05
N VAL A 654 -3.10 47.30 30.09
CA VAL A 654 -4.20 48.00 30.77
C VAL A 654 -3.71 49.41 31.06
N ALA A 655 -4.45 50.42 30.61
CA ALA A 655 -4.44 51.75 31.19
C ALA A 655 -5.78 52.45 30.94
N ASP A 656 -6.41 52.83 32.06
CA ASP A 656 -7.56 53.71 32.21
C ASP A 656 -7.35 55.12 31.62
N ARG A 657 -8.44 55.79 31.18
CA ARG A 657 -9.05 56.93 31.92
C ARG A 657 -10.21 57.64 31.18
N ALA A 658 -11.22 57.98 31.98
CA ALA A 658 -12.12 59.16 31.97
C ALA A 658 -12.96 59.43 30.69
N GLY A 659 -14.30 59.47 30.70
CA GLY A 659 -15.23 60.24 31.54
C GLY A 659 -16.06 61.13 30.58
N THR A 660 -17.39 61.02 30.43
CA THR A 660 -18.40 61.77 31.19
C THR A 660 -19.81 61.58 30.57
N ARG A 661 -20.84 61.53 31.44
CA ARG A 661 -22.26 62.03 31.32
C ARG A 661 -23.07 61.71 30.05
N GLY A 662 -24.33 61.26 30.09
CA GLY A 662 -25.30 61.07 31.17
C GLY A 662 -26.68 60.60 30.65
N ALA A 663 -27.69 60.71 31.53
CA ALA A 663 -29.15 60.65 31.31
C ALA A 663 -29.89 59.27 31.31
N LYS A 664 -30.49 58.99 32.49
CA LYS A 664 -31.88 58.53 32.78
C LYS A 664 -32.70 57.97 31.60
N SER A 665 -33.39 56.82 31.68
CA SER A 665 -34.60 56.59 32.49
C SER A 665 -34.92 55.10 32.71
N LYS A 666 -35.05 54.63 33.95
CA LYS A 666 -36.29 54.14 34.62
C LYS A 666 -37.37 53.44 33.75
N GLY A 667 -37.59 52.17 34.04
CA GLY A 667 -38.87 51.45 33.86
C GLY A 667 -38.77 49.98 34.32
N LYS A 668 -38.90 49.68 35.63
CA LYS A 668 -39.94 48.78 36.21
C LYS A 668 -40.81 48.08 35.13
N THR A 669 -41.07 46.77 35.20
CA THR A 669 -41.97 46.17 36.20
C THR A 669 -41.89 44.62 36.21
N LYS A 670 -42.01 44.05 37.40
CA LYS A 670 -42.31 42.65 37.75
C LYS A 670 -43.61 42.13 37.08
N ARG A 671 -43.70 40.82 36.78
CA ARG A 671 -44.58 39.86 37.50
C ARG A 671 -44.55 38.44 36.95
N LYS A 672 -44.64 37.51 37.90
CA LYS A 672 -44.96 36.07 37.83
C LYS A 672 -46.39 35.77 37.34
N ARG A 673 -46.59 34.61 36.69
CA ARG A 673 -47.64 33.56 36.90
C ARG A 673 -47.55 32.57 35.70
N LYS A 674 -47.33 31.26 35.86
CA LYS A 674 -48.17 30.13 36.38
C LYS A 674 -49.27 29.65 35.40
N LYS A 675 -48.96 28.52 34.72
CA LYS A 675 -49.70 27.25 34.50
C LYS A 675 -51.13 27.25 33.90
N THR A 676 -51.29 26.59 32.73
CA THR A 676 -52.27 25.54 32.26
C THR A 676 -52.10 25.38 30.73
N LYS A 677 -51.94 24.21 30.09
CA LYS A 677 -52.74 22.96 29.88
C LYS A 677 -53.56 23.02 28.57
N GLU A 678 -53.44 21.94 27.76
CA GLU A 678 -54.30 21.40 26.67
C GLU A 678 -54.26 22.02 25.25
N GLU A 679 -53.88 21.17 24.26
CA GLU A 679 -54.57 20.82 22.98
C GLU A 679 -53.61 19.95 22.11
N GLU A 680 -53.94 18.65 21.87
CA GLU A 680 -54.56 18.03 20.66
C GLU A 680 -53.52 17.65 19.57
N GLN A 681 -53.21 16.36 19.41
CA GLN A 681 -53.75 15.37 18.44
C GLN A 681 -53.25 15.53 16.99
N GLU A 682 -52.44 14.57 16.52
CA GLU A 682 -52.76 13.70 15.37
C GLU A 682 -51.69 12.60 15.23
N GLU A 683 -52.10 11.34 15.47
CA GLU A 683 -51.38 10.12 15.10
C GLU A 683 -52.09 9.50 13.89
N THR A 684 -51.34 9.06 12.88
CA THR A 684 -51.82 8.21 11.79
C THR A 684 -50.99 6.92 11.77
N PRO A 685 -51.58 5.72 11.79
CA PRO A 685 -50.85 4.45 11.78
C PRO A 685 -50.70 3.91 10.34
N ILE A 686 -49.51 3.39 10.01
CA ILE A 686 -49.32 2.55 8.81
C ILE A 686 -49.42 1.09 9.23
N GLN A 687 -50.27 0.38 8.49
CA GLN A 687 -50.69 -1.00 8.67
C GLN A 687 -49.58 -2.00 8.32
N GLN A 688 -49.51 -3.06 9.12
CA GLN A 688 -48.96 -4.36 8.72
C GLN A 688 -49.91 -5.03 7.72
N ALA A 689 -49.35 -5.69 6.70
CA ALA A 689 -50.07 -6.65 5.88
C ALA A 689 -49.21 -7.93 5.79
N ASP A 690 -49.84 -9.03 6.20
CA ASP A 690 -49.37 -10.40 6.09
C ASP A 690 -49.52 -10.94 4.66
N GLU A 691 -48.70 -11.97 4.38
CA GLU A 691 -48.91 -13.16 3.52
C GLU A 691 -49.63 -13.01 2.15
N GLU A 692 -48.95 -13.40 1.08
CA GLU A 692 -49.30 -14.62 0.30
C GLU A 692 -48.29 -14.88 -0.83
N ASP A 693 -47.81 -16.11 -0.87
CA ASP A 693 -47.08 -16.76 -1.95
C ASP A 693 -48.10 -17.40 -2.93
N PRO A 694 -47.84 -17.44 -4.25
CA PRO A 694 -47.89 -18.76 -4.87
C PRO A 694 -46.83 -19.01 -5.97
N GLU A 695 -46.28 -20.21 -5.87
CA GLU A 695 -45.81 -21.16 -6.89
C GLU A 695 -46.02 -20.89 -8.40
N GLU A 696 -44.96 -21.23 -9.14
CA GLU A 696 -44.89 -21.92 -10.44
C GLU A 696 -45.48 -21.27 -11.72
N MET A 697 -44.59 -20.93 -12.66
CA MET A 697 -44.76 -21.35 -14.07
C MET A 697 -43.43 -21.32 -14.85
N LEU A 698 -43.15 -22.47 -15.47
CA LEU A 698 -42.10 -22.74 -16.46
C LEU A 698 -42.20 -21.85 -17.71
N THR A 699 -41.08 -21.30 -18.17
CA THR A 699 -40.49 -21.53 -19.51
C THR A 699 -39.04 -21.04 -19.57
#